data_AF-A0A7W0HRM4-F1
#
_entry.id   AF-A0A7W0HRM4-F1
#
_cell.length_a   1.000
_cell.length_b   1.000
_cell.length_c   1.000
_cell.angle_alpha   90.00
_cell.angle_beta   90.00
_cell.angle_gamma   90.00
#
_symmetry.space_group_name_H-M   'P 1'
#
loop_
_entity.id
_entity.type
_entity.pdbx_description
1 polymer ?
#
loop_
_entity_poly.entity_id
_entity_poly.type
_entity_poly.pdbx_seq_one_letter_code
_entity_poly.pdbx_strand_id
1 'polypeptide(L)'
;MSANTPSGNGPEYDPTVAYRWNQGQEPENPPTMPLQSGQQPYPPQQPYGQSGQQHGQQPQYGQQPAYGQAPQYGQGQQYGQAPQYGQQQPSYGQQPSYGQQPPQGQQPSYGQQPSYGQQQQYGQAPQYGQQAQYGQQQAPQYGQQAQFGQPSSGQESLQFGGPEPGKKGRKGWIVAIAAALAVVLLGGGAWAVVSATGLLGGGTQPHDVLPGNAIGYVRFDINPDAGQKAALLALSQKFTVTKGKLSGDDPRKSLFEAIQKDSEDLKGVNYAADVEPWLGDRLGIAVLPSGGEEPGVAVAVQVTDEAAAKSGIAKLAGKDAKYGLAFRDGYAIITDTQANADKHATAPTLAENTAFSDDFTALNGDGVLSFWADFGKLMDLAKAEIPAEQQPLVDQIKNARLVGALRFDSSFAELTGLIRGYSGGVEGDLVTADLSKLPASTAGAISVSGLDQMVTKFWSTYEKTITAADPTATQMIEQFKQQAGIQIPGDLATLLGKNLTVAVDSEGLDGEMPNVGLRLTTDPAKAQALLDKIQKLLTDSGQQVPQFGKVSGDGVFTVATTDAYAKKLNEEGTLGDSETFKTAIPDSGNATYAIFVDLDKIEKFYLSSLEGDDKANAAALRAVGISSAQDGDTTTFSLRVLFN
;
A
#
# COMPACT_ATOMS: atom_id res chain seq x y z
N MET A 1 -24.34 -10.44 58.35
CA MET A 1 -23.49 -10.19 59.54
C MET A 1 -22.10 -9.84 59.03
N SER A 2 -21.41 -8.89 59.67
CA SER A 2 -20.00 -8.55 59.43
C SER A 2 -19.07 -9.69 59.91
N ALA A 3 -17.77 -9.79 59.60
CA ALA A 3 -16.82 -9.05 58.74
C ALA A 3 -15.82 -10.12 58.18
N ASN A 4 -14.64 -9.88 57.57
CA ASN A 4 -13.68 -8.79 57.67
C ASN A 4 -12.61 -8.90 56.57
N THR A 5 -12.13 -7.79 56.01
CA THR A 5 -10.93 -7.74 55.13
C THR A 5 -10.12 -6.47 55.43
N PRO A 6 -8.78 -6.52 55.54
CA PRO A 6 -7.96 -5.33 55.79
C PRO A 6 -7.78 -4.48 54.53
N SER A 7 -7.69 -3.16 54.70
CA SER A 7 -7.36 -2.20 53.63
C SER A 7 -5.88 -1.79 53.66
N GLY A 8 -5.37 -1.32 52.52
CA GLY A 8 -4.07 -0.68 52.38
C GLY A 8 -4.08 0.29 51.20
N ASN A 9 -3.92 1.59 51.47
CA ASN A 9 -3.74 2.65 50.47
C ASN A 9 -2.25 2.62 50.05
N GLY A 10 -1.79 2.95 48.84
CA GLY A 10 -2.30 3.66 47.65
C GLY A 10 -1.09 3.78 46.69
N PRO A 11 -0.91 4.82 45.86
CA PRO A 11 -1.72 6.03 45.68
C PRO A 11 -2.58 6.01 44.40
N GLU A 12 -3.40 7.04 44.21
CA GLU A 12 -4.15 7.31 42.99
C GLU A 12 -3.24 7.87 41.87
N TYR A 13 -3.65 7.66 40.61
CA TYR A 13 -2.95 8.13 39.43
C TYR A 13 -3.62 9.42 38.91
N ASP A 14 -2.94 10.57 39.01
CA ASP A 14 -3.44 11.86 38.49
C ASP A 14 -3.01 12.03 37.02
N PRO A 15 -3.96 12.05 36.06
CA PRO A 15 -3.64 12.15 34.63
C PRO A 15 -3.37 13.60 34.15
N THR A 16 -3.35 14.61 35.03
CA THR A 16 -3.34 16.03 34.63
C THR A 16 -1.94 16.67 34.49
N VAL A 17 -0.85 15.93 34.72
CA VAL A 17 0.53 16.47 34.69
C VAL A 17 1.30 16.05 33.43
N ALA A 18 0.82 16.52 32.28
CA ALA A 18 1.56 16.56 31.02
C ALA A 18 1.46 17.97 30.41
N TYR A 19 2.38 18.32 29.50
CA TYR A 19 2.48 19.61 28.81
C TYR A 19 2.74 20.86 29.67
N ARG A 20 3.99 21.01 30.14
CA ARG A 20 4.65 22.34 30.21
C ARG A 20 6.10 22.24 29.74
N TRP A 21 6.41 22.94 28.66
CA TRP A 21 7.77 23.20 28.18
C TRP A 21 7.89 24.69 27.80
N ASN A 22 9.13 25.19 27.74
CA ASN A 22 9.53 26.54 27.30
C ASN A 22 9.05 27.72 28.18
N GLN A 23 9.75 27.92 29.30
CA GLN A 23 10.34 29.23 29.60
C GLN A 23 11.84 29.03 29.90
N GLY A 24 12.71 29.86 29.34
CA GLY A 24 14.15 29.62 29.30
C GLY A 24 14.95 30.33 30.40
N GLN A 25 16.13 29.79 30.71
CA GLN A 25 17.23 30.49 31.38
C GLN A 25 18.55 30.07 30.74
N GLU A 26 19.46 31.03 30.54
CA GLU A 26 20.80 30.81 30.00
C GLU A 26 21.77 30.43 31.13
N PRO A 27 22.74 29.51 30.89
CA PRO A 27 23.86 29.28 31.81
C PRO A 27 25.06 30.19 31.48
N GLU A 28 25.46 31.04 32.42
CA GLU A 28 26.68 31.85 32.29
C GLU A 28 27.98 31.04 32.53
N ASN A 29 29.01 31.34 31.72
CA ASN A 29 30.44 31.04 31.90
C ASN A 29 30.94 29.55 31.93
N PRO A 30 31.93 29.18 31.09
CA PRO A 30 32.62 27.89 31.15
C PRO A 30 33.83 27.90 32.13
N PRO A 31 34.22 26.75 32.70
CA PRO A 31 35.39 26.64 33.58
C PRO A 31 36.73 26.61 32.81
N THR A 32 37.73 27.30 33.36
CA THR A 32 39.09 27.42 32.79
C THR A 32 40.06 26.30 33.23
N MET A 33 40.91 25.83 32.32
CA MET A 33 42.03 24.92 32.63
C MET A 33 43.22 25.63 33.30
N PRO A 34 44.01 24.94 34.15
CA PRO A 34 45.40 25.27 34.44
C PRO A 34 46.37 24.57 33.45
N LEU A 35 47.46 25.25 33.07
CA LEU A 35 48.53 24.73 32.19
C LEU A 35 49.79 24.36 32.97
N GLN A 36 50.52 23.32 32.54
CA GLN A 36 51.98 23.29 32.70
C GLN A 36 52.71 22.39 31.67
N SER A 37 53.69 22.99 30.98
CA SER A 37 54.91 22.43 30.32
C SER A 37 54.92 20.99 29.75
N GLY A 38 55.38 20.74 28.51
CA GLY A 38 55.90 21.66 27.48
C GLY A 38 56.83 20.99 26.44
N GLN A 39 57.51 21.83 25.65
CA GLN A 39 58.51 21.52 24.60
C GLN A 39 58.04 20.98 23.24
N GLN A 40 58.54 21.66 22.20
CA GLN A 40 58.57 21.34 20.76
C GLN A 40 60.03 21.67 20.30
N PRO A 41 60.58 21.13 19.18
CA PRO A 41 60.26 21.71 17.86
C PRO A 41 60.46 20.83 16.58
N TYR A 42 59.57 21.06 15.61
CA TYR A 42 59.79 21.06 14.13
C TYR A 42 60.20 19.78 13.32
N PRO A 43 59.92 19.75 11.99
CA PRO A 43 60.03 18.54 11.14
C PRO A 43 61.14 18.60 10.06
N PRO A 44 61.43 17.48 9.35
CA PRO A 44 62.37 17.45 8.22
C PRO A 44 61.73 17.77 6.86
N GLN A 45 62.48 18.43 5.98
CA GLN A 45 62.23 18.50 4.52
C GLN A 45 63.25 17.62 3.75
N GLN A 46 63.01 17.38 2.46
CA GLN A 46 63.89 16.57 1.59
C GLN A 46 65.15 17.32 1.10
N PRO A 47 66.24 16.61 0.79
CA PRO A 47 67.33 17.08 -0.08
C PRO A 47 67.47 16.31 -1.40
N TYR A 48 68.07 16.96 -2.40
CA TYR A 48 68.47 16.41 -3.73
C TYR A 48 69.81 15.64 -3.68
N GLY A 49 70.12 14.79 -4.68
CA GLY A 49 71.50 14.72 -5.22
C GLY A 49 72.11 13.39 -5.73
N GLN A 50 71.97 13.12 -7.04
CA GLN A 50 72.94 12.52 -7.99
C GLN A 50 73.67 11.16 -7.79
N SER A 51 74.03 10.58 -8.95
CA SER A 51 74.97 9.47 -9.28
C SER A 51 74.40 8.03 -9.35
N GLY A 52 74.66 7.24 -10.41
CA GLY A 52 75.16 7.58 -11.77
C GLY A 52 75.60 6.39 -12.65
N GLN A 53 75.37 6.47 -13.97
CA GLN A 53 75.87 5.59 -15.06
C GLN A 53 75.36 4.12 -15.03
N GLN A 54 75.15 3.34 -16.11
CA GLN A 54 75.22 3.39 -17.60
C GLN A 54 74.19 2.32 -18.10
N HIS A 55 73.74 2.10 -19.35
CA HIS A 55 73.86 2.65 -20.72
C HIS A 55 72.62 2.12 -21.53
N GLY A 56 72.33 2.40 -22.82
CA GLY A 56 72.97 3.25 -23.83
C GLY A 56 72.30 3.15 -25.23
N GLN A 57 72.52 4.18 -26.06
CA GLN A 57 72.31 4.31 -27.53
C GLN A 57 70.88 4.43 -28.12
N GLN A 58 70.83 5.15 -29.25
CA GLN A 58 69.71 5.69 -30.06
C GLN A 58 69.74 5.03 -31.48
N PRO A 59 68.93 5.38 -32.54
CA PRO A 59 68.22 6.65 -32.81
C PRO A 59 66.81 6.63 -33.50
N GLN A 60 65.99 7.64 -33.14
CA GLN A 60 65.27 8.60 -34.02
C GLN A 60 64.50 8.18 -35.30
N TYR A 61 63.18 8.36 -35.26
CA TYR A 61 62.29 9.04 -36.25
C TYR A 61 61.00 9.44 -35.48
N GLY A 62 60.28 10.56 -35.71
CA GLY A 62 60.49 11.76 -36.53
C GLY A 62 59.64 12.91 -35.93
N GLN A 63 59.85 14.18 -36.33
CA GLN A 63 59.31 15.34 -35.61
C GLN A 63 58.00 15.95 -36.14
N GLN A 64 57.37 16.74 -35.26
CA GLN A 64 56.24 17.65 -35.44
C GLN A 64 56.50 18.72 -36.53
N PRO A 65 55.45 19.45 -36.97
CA PRO A 65 55.38 20.85 -36.51
C PRO A 65 53.97 21.35 -36.17
N ALA A 66 53.89 22.50 -35.50
CA ALA A 66 52.66 23.22 -35.19
C ALA A 66 52.73 24.71 -35.61
N TYR A 67 51.58 25.29 -35.96
CA TYR A 67 51.32 26.72 -36.21
C TYR A 67 49.84 26.99 -35.85
N GLY A 68 49.41 28.18 -35.39
CA GLY A 68 50.20 29.32 -34.93
C GLY A 68 49.42 30.66 -34.87
N GLN A 69 49.00 31.07 -33.66
CA GLN A 69 48.56 32.43 -33.25
C GLN A 69 47.30 33.06 -33.90
N ALA A 70 46.78 34.11 -33.25
CA ALA A 70 45.54 34.83 -33.58
C ALA A 70 45.78 36.28 -34.07
N PRO A 71 44.71 37.01 -34.46
CA PRO A 71 44.59 38.40 -34.00
C PRO A 71 43.16 38.83 -33.58
N GLN A 72 43.05 39.99 -32.94
CA GLN A 72 41.83 40.57 -32.34
C GLN A 72 41.65 42.06 -32.76
N TYR A 73 40.49 42.43 -33.31
CA TYR A 73 39.91 43.79 -33.44
C TYR A 73 38.40 43.64 -33.73
N GLY A 74 37.45 44.55 -33.43
CA GLY A 74 37.48 45.88 -32.80
C GLY A 74 36.05 46.28 -32.33
N GLN A 75 35.83 47.53 -31.88
CA GLN A 75 34.60 47.93 -31.14
C GLN A 75 33.47 48.57 -31.98
N GLY A 76 32.22 48.17 -31.69
CA GLY A 76 31.10 49.07 -31.34
C GLY A 76 30.26 49.80 -32.41
N GLN A 77 28.92 49.74 -32.26
CA GLN A 77 28.05 50.93 -32.13
C GLN A 77 26.61 50.57 -31.64
N GLN A 78 25.79 51.59 -31.36
CA GLN A 78 24.45 51.49 -30.73
C GLN A 78 23.29 51.83 -31.72
N TYR A 79 22.08 52.00 -31.17
CA TYR A 79 20.82 52.50 -31.75
C TYR A 79 19.94 51.47 -32.50
N GLY A 80 18.64 51.33 -32.18
CA GLY A 80 17.94 51.89 -31.03
C GLY A 80 16.41 51.77 -31.02
N GLN A 81 15.86 51.89 -29.80
CA GLN A 81 14.46 52.13 -29.43
C GLN A 81 13.37 51.09 -29.78
N ALA A 82 12.36 51.03 -28.91
CA ALA A 82 11.15 50.23 -29.03
C ALA A 82 9.92 51.14 -29.27
N PRO A 83 8.79 50.59 -29.75
CA PRO A 83 7.48 51.21 -29.57
C PRO A 83 6.84 50.76 -28.24
N GLN A 84 6.48 51.72 -27.40
CA GLN A 84 5.50 51.57 -26.32
C GLN A 84 4.30 52.50 -26.66
N TYR A 85 3.23 52.43 -25.86
CA TYR A 85 2.00 53.23 -25.95
C TYR A 85 1.04 52.87 -27.10
N GLY A 86 -0.28 53.04 -26.95
CA GLY A 86 -0.99 53.44 -25.72
C GLY A 86 -2.48 53.76 -25.93
N GLN A 87 -3.20 53.83 -24.81
CA GLN A 87 -4.64 54.08 -24.65
C GLN A 87 -5.26 55.16 -25.57
N GLN A 88 -6.53 54.96 -25.97
CA GLN A 88 -7.66 55.84 -25.59
C GLN A 88 -9.06 55.31 -25.99
N GLN A 89 -10.11 56.05 -25.61
CA GLN A 89 -11.51 55.59 -25.52
C GLN A 89 -12.49 56.46 -26.38
N PRO A 90 -13.77 56.77 -26.06
CA PRO A 90 -14.90 56.61 -27.00
C PRO A 90 -15.49 57.92 -27.59
N SER A 91 -16.53 57.84 -28.46
CA SER A 91 -17.85 58.52 -28.30
C SER A 91 -18.77 58.58 -29.55
N TYR A 92 -20.05 58.17 -29.41
CA TYR A 92 -21.35 58.64 -30.00
C TYR A 92 -21.55 59.10 -31.47
N GLY A 93 -22.70 58.72 -32.09
CA GLY A 93 -23.41 59.58 -33.07
C GLY A 93 -24.49 59.02 -34.05
N GLN A 94 -25.79 59.23 -33.73
CA GLN A 94 -26.96 59.47 -34.63
C GLN A 94 -27.75 58.35 -35.40
N GLN A 95 -29.06 58.65 -35.58
CA GLN A 95 -30.18 57.94 -36.27
C GLN A 95 -30.77 58.84 -37.42
N PRO A 96 -31.85 58.51 -38.22
CA PRO A 96 -32.96 57.57 -38.01
C PRO A 96 -33.33 56.59 -39.16
N SER A 97 -34.53 56.68 -39.80
CA SER A 97 -35.41 55.50 -40.07
C SER A 97 -36.56 55.70 -41.11
N TYR A 98 -37.39 54.64 -41.28
CA TYR A 98 -38.71 54.45 -41.96
C TYR A 98 -38.81 54.24 -43.51
N GLY A 99 -39.59 53.22 -43.95
CA GLY A 99 -40.19 53.18 -45.31
C GLY A 99 -40.71 51.84 -45.93
N GLN A 100 -42.01 51.54 -45.80
CA GLN A 100 -42.95 50.88 -46.78
C GLN A 100 -42.89 49.38 -47.23
N GLN A 101 -44.04 48.89 -47.73
CA GLN A 101 -44.38 47.60 -48.39
C GLN A 101 -45.12 47.86 -49.76
N PRO A 102 -45.89 46.92 -50.37
CA PRO A 102 -45.59 45.65 -51.09
C PRO A 102 -45.97 45.73 -52.61
N PRO A 103 -46.11 44.62 -53.39
CA PRO A 103 -47.42 43.91 -53.54
C PRO A 103 -47.32 42.37 -53.82
N GLN A 104 -48.34 41.74 -54.44
CA GLN A 104 -48.72 40.30 -54.34
C GLN A 104 -48.77 39.48 -55.66
N GLY A 105 -48.84 38.13 -55.54
CA GLY A 105 -49.47 37.19 -56.51
C GLY A 105 -48.69 35.88 -56.76
N GLN A 106 -49.28 34.69 -57.01
CA GLN A 106 -50.66 34.17 -56.92
C GLN A 106 -50.64 32.63 -56.66
N GLN A 107 -51.81 32.01 -56.41
CA GLN A 107 -52.03 30.57 -56.12
C GLN A 107 -52.61 29.81 -57.35
N PRO A 108 -52.42 28.47 -57.51
CA PRO A 108 -53.50 27.48 -57.26
C PRO A 108 -52.97 26.06 -56.85
N SER A 109 -53.76 24.97 -56.74
CA SER A 109 -55.00 24.72 -55.97
C SER A 109 -55.39 23.20 -55.91
N TYR A 110 -55.66 22.68 -54.70
CA TYR A 110 -56.54 21.55 -54.28
C TYR A 110 -56.49 20.08 -54.81
N GLY A 111 -56.67 19.14 -53.85
CA GLY A 111 -57.21 17.77 -54.00
C GLY A 111 -56.22 16.62 -53.69
N GLN A 112 -56.55 15.49 -53.04
CA GLN A 112 -57.78 14.95 -52.40
C GLN A 112 -57.36 13.88 -51.34
N GLN A 113 -58.25 13.45 -50.43
CA GLN A 113 -57.98 12.35 -49.45
C GLN A 113 -59.16 11.34 -49.41
N PRO A 114 -58.87 10.02 -49.45
CA PRO A 114 -59.24 9.10 -48.37
C PRO A 114 -58.00 8.25 -47.95
N SER A 115 -58.02 7.17 -47.16
CA SER A 115 -59.08 6.35 -46.53
C SER A 115 -58.57 5.69 -45.22
N TYR A 116 -59.27 4.66 -44.71
CA TYR A 116 -58.91 3.79 -43.58
C TYR A 116 -59.18 2.32 -43.93
N GLY A 117 -58.45 1.33 -43.35
CA GLY A 117 -58.98 -0.05 -43.26
C GLY A 117 -58.02 -1.25 -43.16
N GLN A 118 -58.26 -2.07 -42.12
CA GLN A 118 -58.07 -3.54 -42.00
C GLN A 118 -56.70 -4.20 -41.68
N GLN A 119 -56.81 -5.43 -41.14
CA GLN A 119 -55.81 -6.26 -40.44
C GLN A 119 -55.22 -7.36 -41.35
N GLN A 120 -54.08 -8.03 -41.05
CA GLN A 120 -53.99 -9.19 -40.13
C GLN A 120 -52.52 -9.64 -39.84
N GLN A 121 -52.36 -10.59 -38.91
CA GLN A 121 -51.11 -11.28 -38.54
C GLN A 121 -50.91 -12.58 -39.35
N TYR A 122 -49.65 -13.03 -39.52
CA TYR A 122 -49.09 -14.36 -39.15
C TYR A 122 -47.86 -14.75 -40.00
N GLY A 123 -46.98 -15.59 -39.44
CA GLY A 123 -45.95 -16.32 -40.20
C GLY A 123 -44.55 -16.30 -39.57
N GLN A 124 -44.07 -17.46 -39.11
CA GLN A 124 -42.64 -17.67 -38.78
C GLN A 124 -41.85 -18.10 -40.04
N ALA A 125 -40.52 -17.96 -40.01
CA ALA A 125 -39.60 -18.65 -40.91
C ALA A 125 -38.42 -19.26 -40.09
N PRO A 126 -37.82 -20.39 -40.51
CA PRO A 126 -37.11 -21.29 -39.59
C PRO A 126 -35.56 -21.21 -39.63
N GLN A 127 -34.96 -21.98 -38.72
CA GLN A 127 -33.52 -22.22 -38.54
C GLN A 127 -32.95 -23.32 -39.49
N TYR A 128 -31.61 -23.39 -39.60
CA TYR A 128 -30.71 -24.46 -40.10
C TYR A 128 -29.92 -24.19 -41.40
N GLY A 129 -28.64 -24.60 -41.40
CA GLY A 129 -27.71 -24.62 -42.55
C GLY A 129 -26.23 -24.58 -42.12
N GLN A 130 -25.33 -25.31 -42.81
CA GLN A 130 -23.89 -25.38 -42.49
C GLN A 130 -22.98 -24.92 -43.64
N GLN A 131 -21.78 -24.48 -43.25
CA GLN A 131 -20.46 -24.58 -43.92
C GLN A 131 -20.32 -24.56 -45.46
N ALA A 132 -19.41 -23.68 -45.93
CA ALA A 132 -18.39 -24.02 -46.93
C ALA A 132 -17.13 -23.13 -46.75
N GLN A 133 -16.00 -23.55 -47.31
CA GLN A 133 -14.64 -23.01 -47.13
C GLN A 133 -14.02 -22.67 -48.50
N TYR A 134 -13.14 -21.65 -48.61
CA TYR A 134 -11.85 -21.68 -49.35
C TYR A 134 -11.13 -20.31 -49.41
N GLY A 135 -9.79 -20.32 -49.38
CA GLY A 135 -8.92 -19.16 -49.68
C GLY A 135 -7.53 -19.28 -49.05
N GLN A 136 -6.46 -19.37 -49.86
CA GLN A 136 -5.06 -19.46 -49.40
C GLN A 136 -4.21 -18.30 -49.96
N GLN A 137 -3.17 -17.90 -49.21
CA GLN A 137 -1.85 -17.56 -49.77
C GLN A 137 -0.75 -17.63 -48.70
N GLN A 138 0.50 -17.83 -49.12
CA GLN A 138 1.70 -17.98 -48.28
C GLN A 138 2.88 -17.22 -48.91
N ALA A 139 3.81 -16.70 -48.11
CA ALA A 139 5.29 -16.61 -48.33
C ALA A 139 5.93 -15.81 -47.15
N PRO A 140 7.26 -15.74 -46.97
CA PRO A 140 7.98 -16.72 -46.16
C PRO A 140 8.91 -16.11 -45.09
N GLN A 141 9.42 -16.93 -44.16
CA GLN A 141 10.59 -16.59 -43.36
C GLN A 141 11.64 -17.72 -43.31
N TYR A 142 12.89 -17.31 -43.13
CA TYR A 142 14.09 -18.14 -43.00
C TYR A 142 14.64 -18.05 -41.57
N GLY A 143 15.36 -19.09 -41.13
CA GLY A 143 16.25 -19.02 -39.97
C GLY A 143 15.86 -19.95 -38.83
N GLN A 144 16.63 -21.02 -38.64
CA GLN A 144 16.63 -21.80 -37.40
C GLN A 144 17.68 -21.23 -36.45
N GLN A 145 17.37 -21.14 -35.16
CA GLN A 145 18.28 -21.65 -34.13
C GLN A 145 17.49 -22.00 -32.86
N ALA A 146 17.91 -23.05 -32.17
CA ALA A 146 17.24 -23.56 -30.97
C ALA A 146 17.92 -23.00 -29.71
N GLN A 147 17.11 -22.65 -28.71
CA GLN A 147 17.58 -22.35 -27.36
C GLN A 147 16.77 -23.17 -26.35
N PHE A 148 17.38 -23.48 -25.21
CA PHE A 148 16.90 -24.47 -24.24
C PHE A 148 15.60 -24.02 -23.56
N GLY A 149 14.69 -24.98 -23.34
CA GLY A 149 13.52 -24.77 -22.51
C GLY A 149 13.88 -24.79 -21.03
N GLN A 150 13.39 -23.80 -20.29
CA GLN A 150 13.45 -23.73 -18.83
C GLN A 150 12.01 -23.64 -18.32
N PRO A 151 11.59 -24.48 -17.35
CA PRO A 151 10.19 -24.51 -16.92
C PRO A 151 9.85 -23.24 -16.13
N SER A 152 8.95 -22.43 -16.69
CA SER A 152 8.36 -21.29 -16.01
C SER A 152 7.37 -21.76 -14.93
N SER A 153 7.86 -22.02 -13.72
CA SER A 153 7.01 -22.05 -12.53
C SER A 153 6.30 -20.70 -12.41
N GLY A 154 4.97 -20.70 -12.41
CA GLY A 154 4.19 -19.47 -12.48
C GLY A 154 4.46 -18.54 -11.30
N GLN A 155 4.99 -17.36 -11.58
CA GLN A 155 4.80 -16.22 -10.68
C GLN A 155 3.34 -15.76 -10.81
N GLU A 156 2.44 -16.43 -10.08
CA GLU A 156 1.13 -15.86 -9.80
C GLU A 156 1.32 -14.63 -8.91
N SER A 157 1.53 -13.48 -9.56
CA SER A 157 1.32 -12.19 -8.93
C SER A 157 -0.05 -12.18 -8.27
N LEU A 158 -0.14 -11.76 -7.01
CA LEU A 158 -1.40 -11.58 -6.28
C LEU A 158 -2.21 -10.40 -6.87
N GLN A 159 -2.68 -10.60 -8.09
CA GLN A 159 -3.54 -9.68 -8.81
C GLN A 159 -4.93 -9.80 -8.20
N PHE A 160 -5.27 -8.84 -7.33
CA PHE A 160 -6.61 -8.65 -6.79
C PHE A 160 -7.56 -8.20 -7.91
N GLY A 161 -7.85 -9.11 -8.84
CA GLY A 161 -8.85 -8.97 -9.88
C GLY A 161 -10.24 -9.02 -9.25
N GLY A 162 -10.71 -7.87 -8.75
CA GLY A 162 -12.13 -7.65 -8.56
C GLY A 162 -12.87 -7.96 -9.88
N PRO A 163 -14.09 -8.53 -9.83
CA PRO A 163 -14.79 -8.98 -11.03
C PRO A 163 -14.96 -7.84 -12.04
N GLU A 164 -14.72 -8.12 -13.32
CA GLU A 164 -14.90 -7.13 -14.39
C GLU A 164 -16.29 -6.47 -14.31
N PRO A 165 -16.40 -5.12 -14.40
CA PRO A 165 -17.68 -4.43 -14.28
C PRO A 165 -18.72 -4.92 -15.29
N GLY A 166 -19.67 -5.73 -14.81
CA GLY A 166 -20.80 -6.25 -15.59
C GLY A 166 -21.56 -5.11 -16.30
N LYS A 167 -21.95 -5.35 -17.56
CA LYS A 167 -22.38 -4.30 -18.49
C LYS A 167 -23.57 -3.46 -17.98
N LYS A 168 -23.24 -2.26 -17.47
CA LYS A 168 -24.09 -1.11 -17.10
C LYS A 168 -25.60 -1.38 -16.97
N GLY A 169 -26.01 -1.82 -15.78
CA GLY A 169 -27.33 -1.47 -15.23
C GLY A 169 -27.32 -0.03 -14.71
N ARG A 170 -28.32 0.79 -15.04
CA ARG A 170 -28.43 2.22 -14.64
C ARG A 170 -28.57 2.50 -13.12
N LYS A 171 -28.44 1.47 -12.26
CA LYS A 171 -28.39 1.62 -10.80
C LYS A 171 -26.97 1.86 -10.26
N GLY A 172 -25.93 1.48 -11.02
CA GLY A 172 -24.58 1.29 -10.49
C GLY A 172 -23.78 2.54 -10.09
N TRP A 173 -24.35 3.75 -10.04
CA TRP A 173 -23.58 4.97 -9.75
C TRP A 173 -23.07 5.04 -8.29
N ILE A 174 -23.89 4.63 -7.31
CA ILE A 174 -23.48 4.54 -5.90
C ILE A 174 -22.37 3.48 -5.73
N VAL A 175 -22.54 2.32 -6.37
CA VAL A 175 -21.56 1.23 -6.37
C VAL A 175 -20.28 1.64 -7.09
N ALA A 176 -20.37 2.40 -8.19
CA ALA A 176 -19.22 2.92 -8.93
C ALA A 176 -18.48 4.01 -8.17
N ILE A 177 -19.16 4.88 -7.41
CA ILE A 177 -18.50 5.83 -6.51
C ILE A 177 -17.81 5.09 -5.36
N ALA A 178 -18.50 4.13 -4.72
CA ALA A 178 -17.91 3.31 -3.66
C ALA A 178 -16.68 2.51 -4.16
N ALA A 179 -16.77 1.91 -5.35
CA ALA A 179 -15.68 1.15 -5.97
C ALA A 179 -14.56 2.07 -6.48
N ALA A 180 -14.85 3.24 -7.06
CA ALA A 180 -13.82 4.19 -7.49
C ALA A 180 -13.06 4.77 -6.28
N LEU A 181 -13.77 5.13 -5.21
CA LEU A 181 -13.15 5.55 -3.95
C LEU A 181 -12.30 4.43 -3.32
N ALA A 182 -12.66 3.16 -3.51
CA ALA A 182 -11.84 2.03 -3.09
C ALA A 182 -10.62 1.79 -4.01
N VAL A 183 -10.75 1.96 -5.33
CA VAL A 183 -9.70 1.70 -6.33
C VAL A 183 -8.65 2.82 -6.38
N VAL A 184 -9.04 4.09 -6.15
CA VAL A 184 -8.11 5.24 -6.05
C VAL A 184 -7.06 5.05 -4.95
N LEU A 185 -7.34 4.22 -3.94
CA LEU A 185 -6.41 3.89 -2.85
C LEU A 185 -5.29 2.91 -3.25
N LEU A 186 -5.44 2.19 -4.38
CA LEU A 186 -4.46 1.20 -4.86
C LEU A 186 -3.54 1.74 -5.97
N GLY A 187 -3.86 2.91 -6.55
CA GLY A 187 -3.06 3.59 -7.57
C GLY A 187 -2.75 5.02 -7.13
N GLY A 188 -1.72 5.19 -6.30
CA GLY A 188 -1.50 6.39 -5.48
C GLY A 188 -1.57 7.73 -6.22
N GLY A 189 -2.54 8.58 -5.85
CA GLY A 189 -2.68 9.92 -6.37
C GLY A 189 -3.62 10.82 -5.55
N ALA A 190 -3.19 12.07 -5.36
CA ALA A 190 -3.97 13.24 -4.92
C ALA A 190 -4.58 13.24 -3.48
N TRP A 191 -3.76 13.52 -2.45
CA TRP A 191 -4.23 13.93 -1.11
C TRP A 191 -3.38 15.02 -0.43
N ALA A 192 -3.88 16.26 -0.29
CA ALA A 192 -3.30 17.26 0.61
C ALA A 192 -4.29 18.32 1.14
N VAL A 193 -4.02 18.66 2.41
CA VAL A 193 -4.64 19.60 3.34
C VAL A 193 -5.08 20.97 2.80
N VAL A 194 -6.21 21.45 3.33
CA VAL A 194 -6.34 22.86 3.78
C VAL A 194 -6.88 22.91 5.23
N SER A 195 -6.69 24.05 5.87
CA SER A 195 -7.11 24.37 7.23
C SER A 195 -7.65 25.80 7.30
N ALA A 196 -8.91 25.98 7.69
CA ALA A 196 -9.56 27.29 7.83
C ALA A 196 -10.73 27.30 8.84
N THR A 197 -11.50 26.21 8.91
CA THR A 197 -12.70 26.07 9.74
C THR A 197 -12.40 25.28 11.02
N GLY A 198 -11.99 26.01 12.08
CA GLY A 198 -11.70 25.42 13.38
C GLY A 198 -12.94 24.91 14.13
N LEU A 199 -13.34 23.67 13.88
CA LEU A 199 -14.24 22.88 14.72
C LEU A 199 -13.52 21.62 15.19
N LEU A 200 -13.69 21.30 16.47
CA LEU A 200 -12.90 20.27 17.15
C LEU A 200 -13.32 18.86 16.70
N GLY A 201 -12.35 17.95 16.57
CA GLY A 201 -12.56 16.54 16.26
C GLY A 201 -13.33 15.83 17.39
N GLY A 202 -14.66 15.88 17.34
CA GLY A 202 -15.55 15.34 18.38
C GLY A 202 -17.04 15.43 18.02
N GLY A 203 -17.39 15.56 16.74
CA GLY A 203 -18.76 15.45 16.23
C GLY A 203 -19.04 14.06 15.65
N THR A 204 -20.33 13.81 15.35
CA THR A 204 -20.89 12.60 14.73
C THR A 204 -19.98 11.99 13.66
N GLN A 205 -19.82 10.67 13.70
CA GLN A 205 -19.05 9.85 12.77
C GLN A 205 -20.00 9.13 11.80
N PRO A 206 -19.53 8.63 10.64
CA PRO A 206 -20.41 7.92 9.72
C PRO A 206 -21.02 6.63 10.31
N HIS A 207 -20.37 5.99 11.30
CA HIS A 207 -20.91 4.82 11.99
C HIS A 207 -22.06 5.15 12.98
N ASP A 208 -22.21 6.40 13.40
CA ASP A 208 -23.33 6.86 14.25
C ASP A 208 -24.63 7.05 13.46
N VAL A 209 -24.58 6.96 12.12
CA VAL A 209 -25.71 7.20 11.23
C VAL A 209 -25.98 6.06 10.25
N LEU A 210 -24.98 5.23 9.96
CA LEU A 210 -25.11 4.05 9.08
C LEU A 210 -25.71 2.85 9.84
N PRO A 211 -26.41 1.92 9.15
CA PRO A 211 -27.16 0.85 9.81
C PRO A 211 -26.30 -0.18 10.56
N GLY A 212 -26.75 -0.56 11.76
CA GLY A 212 -26.07 -1.54 12.62
C GLY A 212 -25.99 -2.96 12.09
N ASN A 213 -26.78 -3.29 11.08
CA ASN A 213 -26.72 -4.58 10.39
C ASN A 213 -25.69 -4.61 9.23
N ALA A 214 -24.75 -3.65 9.19
CA ALA A 214 -23.64 -3.69 8.24
C ALA A 214 -22.71 -4.89 8.49
N ILE A 215 -22.11 -5.36 7.39
CA ILE A 215 -21.20 -6.51 7.34
C ILE A 215 -19.81 -6.13 6.81
N GLY A 216 -19.71 -4.95 6.23
CA GLY A 216 -18.47 -4.27 5.87
C GLY A 216 -18.68 -2.76 5.99
N TYR A 217 -17.64 -2.05 6.38
CA TYR A 217 -17.64 -0.61 6.59
C TYR A 217 -16.31 -0.01 6.13
N VAL A 218 -16.38 1.17 5.49
CA VAL A 218 -15.23 2.01 5.21
C VAL A 218 -15.55 3.44 5.63
N ARG A 219 -14.65 4.04 6.42
CA ARG A 219 -14.63 5.45 6.83
C ARG A 219 -13.55 6.17 6.03
N PHE A 220 -13.86 7.37 5.57
CA PHE A 220 -12.89 8.32 5.03
C PHE A 220 -13.05 9.67 5.73
N ASP A 221 -11.94 10.27 6.18
CA ASP A 221 -11.88 11.60 6.78
C ASP A 221 -10.97 12.52 5.95
N ILE A 222 -11.60 13.54 5.37
CA ILE A 222 -11.01 14.56 4.50
C ILE A 222 -10.38 15.69 5.34
N ASN A 223 -10.78 15.81 6.61
CA ASN A 223 -10.27 16.76 7.59
C ASN A 223 -9.72 16.00 8.82
N PRO A 224 -8.69 15.14 8.63
CA PRO A 224 -8.07 14.45 9.75
C PRO A 224 -7.39 15.46 10.68
N ASP A 225 -6.94 14.99 11.85
CA ASP A 225 -6.35 15.85 12.87
C ASP A 225 -5.13 16.65 12.37
N ALA A 226 -4.79 17.70 13.11
CA ALA A 226 -3.70 18.61 12.74
C ALA A 226 -2.33 17.93 12.62
N GLY A 227 -2.10 16.81 13.33
CA GLY A 227 -0.88 16.00 13.21
C GLY A 227 -0.85 15.25 11.89
N GLN A 228 -1.88 14.45 11.59
CA GLN A 228 -1.99 13.72 10.31
C GLN A 228 -2.01 14.68 9.10
N LYS A 229 -2.56 15.90 9.25
CA LYS A 229 -2.46 16.96 8.24
C LYS A 229 -1.03 17.47 8.06
N ALA A 230 -0.33 17.83 9.14
CA ALA A 230 1.05 18.29 9.07
C ALA A 230 1.99 17.21 8.49
N ALA A 231 1.75 15.95 8.85
CA ALA A 231 2.38 14.78 8.26
C ALA A 231 2.17 14.71 6.75
N LEU A 232 0.91 14.62 6.27
CA LEU A 232 0.59 14.57 4.85
C LEU A 232 1.21 15.72 4.05
N LEU A 233 1.20 16.94 4.60
CA LEU A 233 1.86 18.09 3.97
C LEU A 233 3.38 17.90 3.89
N ALA A 234 4.04 17.47 4.95
CA ALA A 234 5.48 17.18 4.93
C ALA A 234 5.84 16.07 3.93
N LEU A 235 5.04 15.00 3.85
CA LEU A 235 5.24 13.91 2.89
C LEU A 235 5.02 14.35 1.44
N SER A 236 3.98 15.14 1.16
CA SER A 236 3.65 15.63 -0.18
C SER A 236 4.78 16.45 -0.85
N GLN A 237 5.68 17.02 -0.04
CA GLN A 237 6.83 17.82 -0.49
C GLN A 237 8.06 16.98 -0.84
N LYS A 238 8.18 15.76 -0.28
CA LYS A 238 9.28 14.80 -0.53
C LYS A 238 9.17 14.19 -1.94
N PHE A 239 7.95 13.82 -2.36
CA PHE A 239 7.67 13.20 -3.65
C PHE A 239 7.51 14.22 -4.78
N THR A 240 8.04 13.96 -5.97
CA THR A 240 7.91 14.85 -7.13
C THR A 240 6.58 14.67 -7.84
N VAL A 241 6.04 13.45 -7.87
CA VAL A 241 4.75 13.14 -8.52
C VAL A 241 3.57 13.91 -7.91
N THR A 242 3.65 14.30 -6.63
CA THR A 242 2.68 15.13 -5.90
C THR A 242 2.97 16.63 -5.95
N LYS A 243 4.22 17.01 -6.19
CA LYS A 243 4.73 18.39 -6.07
C LYS A 243 4.01 19.32 -7.05
N GLY A 244 3.32 20.34 -6.52
CA GLY A 244 2.51 21.28 -7.32
C GLY A 244 1.16 20.75 -7.82
N LYS A 245 0.85 19.46 -7.64
CA LYS A 245 -0.54 18.93 -7.77
C LYS A 245 -1.30 19.03 -6.45
N LEU A 246 -0.58 19.18 -5.35
CA LEU A 246 -1.07 19.23 -3.97
C LEU A 246 -0.94 20.63 -3.33
N SER A 247 -0.95 21.67 -4.15
CA SER A 247 -0.89 23.09 -3.75
C SER A 247 -2.16 23.85 -4.13
N GLY A 248 -3.32 23.20 -4.03
CA GLY A 248 -4.64 23.81 -4.24
C GLY A 248 -5.40 23.88 -2.92
N ASP A 249 -6.19 24.93 -2.72
CA ASP A 249 -6.74 25.29 -1.41
C ASP A 249 -7.90 24.39 -0.89
N ASP A 250 -8.12 23.19 -1.43
CA ASP A 250 -9.11 22.25 -0.90
C ASP A 250 -8.84 20.77 -1.31
N PRO A 251 -8.60 19.83 -0.36
CA PRO A 251 -8.50 18.40 -0.65
C PRO A 251 -9.77 17.79 -1.24
N ARG A 252 -10.96 18.24 -0.80
CA ARG A 252 -12.26 17.75 -1.28
C ARG A 252 -12.40 18.03 -2.77
N LYS A 253 -11.94 19.21 -3.21
CA LYS A 253 -11.88 19.60 -4.61
C LYS A 253 -10.90 18.73 -5.39
N SER A 254 -9.69 18.49 -4.88
CA SER A 254 -8.69 17.66 -5.56
C SER A 254 -9.16 16.21 -5.75
N LEU A 255 -9.81 15.63 -4.73
CA LEU A 255 -10.47 14.32 -4.84
C LEU A 255 -11.59 14.36 -5.90
N PHE A 256 -12.45 15.37 -5.85
CA PHE A 256 -13.56 15.51 -6.79
C PHE A 256 -13.08 15.65 -8.25
N GLU A 257 -12.07 16.49 -8.51
CA GLU A 257 -11.50 16.69 -9.84
C GLU A 257 -10.83 15.41 -10.38
N ALA A 258 -10.22 14.59 -9.51
CA ALA A 258 -9.70 13.27 -9.89
C ALA A 258 -10.82 12.30 -10.31
N ILE A 259 -11.92 12.21 -9.54
CA ILE A 259 -13.07 11.35 -9.87
C ILE A 259 -13.81 11.88 -11.11
N GLN A 260 -13.91 13.20 -11.27
CA GLN A 260 -14.55 13.85 -12.41
C GLN A 260 -13.80 13.61 -13.72
N LYS A 261 -12.46 13.63 -13.69
CA LYS A 261 -11.59 13.41 -14.86
C LYS A 261 -11.97 12.15 -15.64
N ASP A 262 -12.22 11.06 -14.92
CA ASP A 262 -12.47 9.73 -15.48
C ASP A 262 -13.97 9.36 -15.49
N SER A 263 -14.87 10.32 -15.19
CA SER A 263 -16.33 10.13 -15.14
C SER A 263 -17.09 11.07 -16.07
N GLU A 264 -17.60 10.53 -17.19
CA GLU A 264 -18.44 11.26 -18.16
C GLU A 264 -19.65 11.94 -17.50
N ASP A 265 -20.31 11.26 -16.56
CA ASP A 265 -21.52 11.73 -15.91
C ASP A 265 -21.26 12.95 -14.99
N LEU A 266 -20.03 13.10 -14.48
CA LEU A 266 -19.64 14.24 -13.63
C LEU A 266 -19.14 15.47 -14.39
N LYS A 267 -18.87 15.40 -15.71
CA LYS A 267 -18.34 16.54 -16.49
C LYS A 267 -19.23 17.78 -16.52
N GLY A 268 -20.52 17.64 -16.16
CA GLY A 268 -21.48 18.75 -16.03
C GLY A 268 -21.61 19.36 -14.63
N VAL A 269 -20.78 18.93 -13.67
CA VAL A 269 -20.80 19.36 -12.26
C VAL A 269 -19.61 20.28 -11.98
N ASN A 270 -19.85 21.40 -11.30
CA ASN A 270 -18.82 22.34 -10.85
C ASN A 270 -18.64 22.19 -9.34
N TYR A 271 -17.43 21.87 -8.88
CA TYR A 271 -17.17 21.63 -7.45
C TYR A 271 -17.65 22.79 -6.56
N ALA A 272 -17.24 24.03 -6.84
CA ALA A 272 -17.50 25.19 -5.99
C ALA A 272 -19.00 25.60 -5.95
N ALA A 273 -19.76 25.32 -7.01
CA ALA A 273 -21.17 25.65 -7.09
C ALA A 273 -22.11 24.50 -6.63
N ASP A 274 -21.70 23.25 -6.83
CA ASP A 274 -22.59 22.08 -6.70
C ASP A 274 -22.18 21.08 -5.62
N VAL A 275 -21.00 21.23 -5.01
CA VAL A 275 -20.42 20.27 -4.04
C VAL A 275 -19.90 20.98 -2.78
N GLU A 276 -18.99 21.94 -2.94
CA GLU A 276 -18.37 22.73 -1.86
C GLU A 276 -19.36 23.35 -0.86
N PRO A 277 -20.53 23.89 -1.27
CA PRO A 277 -21.43 24.58 -0.34
C PRO A 277 -22.07 23.69 0.73
N TRP A 278 -22.05 22.36 0.54
CA TRP A 278 -22.70 21.40 1.42
C TRP A 278 -21.82 20.23 1.87
N LEU A 279 -20.73 19.92 1.15
CA LEU A 279 -19.87 18.77 1.45
C LEU A 279 -19.06 19.00 2.73
N GLY A 280 -19.40 18.26 3.78
CA GLY A 280 -18.60 18.16 4.99
C GLY A 280 -17.32 17.35 4.78
N ASP A 281 -16.70 16.96 5.90
CA ASP A 281 -15.34 16.41 5.91
C ASP A 281 -15.29 14.88 5.95
N ARG A 282 -16.41 14.20 6.22
CA ARG A 282 -16.43 12.75 6.46
C ARG A 282 -17.37 12.01 5.52
N LEU A 283 -16.91 10.85 5.07
CA LEU A 283 -17.70 9.91 4.28
C LEU A 283 -17.62 8.52 4.91
N GLY A 284 -18.73 7.80 4.93
CA GLY A 284 -18.78 6.39 5.29
C GLY A 284 -19.55 5.57 4.27
N ILE A 285 -19.13 4.33 4.07
CA ILE A 285 -19.80 3.35 3.20
C ILE A 285 -20.08 2.12 4.05
N ALA A 286 -21.33 1.69 4.11
CA ALA A 286 -21.74 0.43 4.73
C ALA A 286 -22.21 -0.56 3.66
N VAL A 287 -21.65 -1.76 3.69
CA VAL A 287 -22.13 -2.95 2.97
C VAL A 287 -23.17 -3.63 3.85
N LEU A 288 -24.36 -3.89 3.29
CA LEU A 288 -25.54 -4.34 4.01
C LEU A 288 -26.10 -5.65 3.39
N PRO A 289 -26.71 -6.54 4.18
CA PRO A 289 -27.45 -7.68 3.65
C PRO A 289 -28.74 -7.21 2.97
N SER A 290 -28.90 -7.52 1.68
CA SER A 290 -30.05 -7.13 0.85
C SER A 290 -31.13 -8.21 0.73
N GLY A 291 -30.76 -9.48 0.91
CA GLY A 291 -31.55 -10.66 0.51
C GLY A 291 -31.56 -10.95 -0.99
N GLY A 292 -30.98 -10.07 -1.82
CA GLY A 292 -30.87 -10.21 -3.28
C GLY A 292 -29.61 -10.95 -3.72
N GLU A 293 -29.17 -10.71 -4.95
CA GLU A 293 -27.88 -11.18 -5.50
C GLU A 293 -26.78 -10.13 -5.32
N GLU A 294 -27.10 -8.84 -5.43
CA GLU A 294 -26.19 -7.73 -5.14
C GLU A 294 -26.25 -7.33 -3.65
N PRO A 295 -25.13 -6.91 -3.03
CA PRO A 295 -25.13 -6.28 -1.71
C PRO A 295 -26.03 -5.04 -1.63
N GLY A 296 -26.59 -4.79 -0.45
CA GLY A 296 -27.11 -3.46 -0.13
C GLY A 296 -25.93 -2.52 0.14
N VAL A 297 -26.04 -1.25 -0.27
CA VAL A 297 -25.03 -0.23 0.02
C VAL A 297 -25.72 1.01 0.55
N ALA A 298 -25.23 1.54 1.67
CA ALA A 298 -25.58 2.86 2.17
C ALA A 298 -24.31 3.71 2.28
N VAL A 299 -24.35 4.93 1.74
CA VAL A 299 -23.28 5.91 1.84
C VAL A 299 -23.76 7.06 2.71
N ALA A 300 -23.04 7.35 3.80
CA ALA A 300 -23.27 8.52 4.63
C ALA A 300 -22.22 9.58 4.28
N VAL A 301 -22.67 10.73 3.78
CA VAL A 301 -21.80 11.89 3.50
C VAL A 301 -22.14 12.98 4.50
N GLN A 302 -21.16 13.50 5.21
CA GLN A 302 -21.36 14.60 6.16
C GLN A 302 -21.83 15.85 5.39
N VAL A 303 -22.81 16.57 5.93
CA VAL A 303 -23.38 17.76 5.28
C VAL A 303 -23.33 19.00 6.17
N THR A 304 -23.00 20.14 5.57
CA THR A 304 -23.06 21.46 6.22
C THR A 304 -24.39 22.18 5.97
N ASP A 305 -25.09 21.86 4.88
CA ASP A 305 -26.44 22.34 4.54
C ASP A 305 -27.23 21.25 3.79
N GLU A 306 -28.38 20.83 4.34
CA GLU A 306 -29.20 19.76 3.77
C GLU A 306 -29.90 20.13 2.46
N ALA A 307 -30.26 21.41 2.27
CA ALA A 307 -31.00 21.88 1.10
C ALA A 307 -30.08 22.03 -0.12
N ALA A 308 -28.87 22.51 0.10
CA ALA A 308 -27.78 22.48 -0.86
C ALA A 308 -27.34 21.03 -1.14
N ALA A 309 -27.18 20.18 -0.11
CA ALA A 309 -26.84 18.76 -0.31
C ALA A 309 -27.87 18.02 -1.17
N LYS A 310 -29.16 18.18 -0.89
CA LYS A 310 -30.25 17.59 -1.68
C LYS A 310 -30.20 18.02 -3.16
N SER A 311 -29.77 19.25 -3.43
CA SER A 311 -29.62 19.79 -4.79
C SER A 311 -28.35 19.28 -5.48
N GLY A 312 -27.22 19.25 -4.77
CA GLY A 312 -25.93 18.77 -5.26
C GLY A 312 -25.91 17.27 -5.51
N ILE A 313 -26.43 16.46 -4.58
CA ILE A 313 -26.57 15.00 -4.73
C ILE A 313 -27.45 14.66 -5.93
N ALA A 314 -28.54 15.40 -6.18
CA ALA A 314 -29.37 15.23 -7.36
C ALA A 314 -28.64 15.59 -8.67
N LYS A 315 -27.65 16.48 -8.64
CA LYS A 315 -26.79 16.79 -9.78
C LYS A 315 -25.70 15.73 -10.00
N LEU A 316 -25.08 15.24 -8.92
CA LEU A 316 -24.07 14.17 -8.92
C LEU A 316 -24.63 12.83 -9.40
N ALA A 317 -25.84 12.48 -8.98
CA ALA A 317 -26.51 11.25 -9.40
C ALA A 317 -26.91 11.28 -10.89
N GLY A 318 -27.19 12.47 -11.43
CA GLY A 318 -27.69 12.65 -12.79
C GLY A 318 -29.21 12.41 -12.91
N LYS A 319 -29.81 13.00 -13.96
CA LYS A 319 -31.27 13.15 -14.11
C LYS A 319 -32.08 11.85 -14.19
N ASP A 320 -31.43 10.76 -14.60
CA ASP A 320 -32.07 9.44 -14.82
C ASP A 320 -31.83 8.47 -13.65
N ALA A 321 -31.02 8.83 -12.65
CA ALA A 321 -30.65 7.94 -11.56
C ALA A 321 -31.77 7.74 -10.55
N LYS A 322 -31.88 6.51 -10.04
CA LYS A 322 -32.75 6.15 -8.93
C LYS A 322 -31.88 5.89 -7.71
N TYR A 323 -32.18 6.63 -6.65
CA TYR A 323 -31.56 6.52 -5.33
C TYR A 323 -32.60 6.96 -4.29
N GLY A 324 -32.34 6.64 -3.03
CA GLY A 324 -32.99 7.26 -1.87
C GLY A 324 -32.03 8.22 -1.18
N LEU A 325 -32.59 9.28 -0.60
CA LEU A 325 -31.85 10.25 0.21
C LEU A 325 -32.64 10.60 1.47
N ALA A 326 -32.08 10.28 2.62
CA ALA A 326 -32.56 10.70 3.93
C ALA A 326 -31.46 11.49 4.65
N PHE A 327 -31.82 12.22 5.71
CA PHE A 327 -30.87 12.96 6.53
C PHE A 327 -30.95 12.50 7.99
N ARG A 328 -29.81 12.44 8.66
CA ARG A 328 -29.67 12.02 10.06
C ARG A 328 -28.43 12.67 10.66
N ASP A 329 -28.56 13.31 11.81
CA ASP A 329 -27.46 13.73 12.71
C ASP A 329 -26.27 14.46 12.03
N GLY A 330 -26.53 15.24 10.99
CA GLY A 330 -25.51 15.97 10.19
C GLY A 330 -24.98 15.23 8.95
N TYR A 331 -25.64 14.15 8.52
CA TYR A 331 -25.26 13.33 7.36
C TYR A 331 -26.42 13.13 6.38
N ALA A 332 -26.10 13.15 5.08
CA ALA A 332 -26.93 12.62 4.01
C ALA A 332 -26.69 11.11 3.86
N ILE A 333 -27.73 10.31 4.06
CA ILE A 333 -27.71 8.86 3.85
C ILE A 333 -28.29 8.56 2.46
N ILE A 334 -27.43 8.05 1.57
CA ILE A 334 -27.71 7.76 0.16
C ILE A 334 -27.73 6.24 -0.05
N THR A 335 -28.76 5.71 -0.69
CA THR A 335 -28.90 4.27 -1.02
C THR A 335 -29.77 4.05 -2.27
N ASP A 336 -30.18 2.82 -2.59
CA ASP A 336 -30.83 2.45 -3.85
C ASP A 336 -32.28 2.99 -4.02
N THR A 337 -33.00 3.17 -2.90
CA THR A 337 -34.42 3.53 -2.87
C THR A 337 -34.75 4.39 -1.65
N GLN A 338 -35.74 5.29 -1.78
CA GLN A 338 -36.16 6.16 -0.69
C GLN A 338 -36.59 5.38 0.55
N ALA A 339 -37.34 4.28 0.38
CA ALA A 339 -37.77 3.43 1.48
C ALA A 339 -36.60 2.79 2.26
N ASN A 340 -35.48 2.47 1.59
CA ASN A 340 -34.27 2.04 2.29
C ASN A 340 -33.56 3.22 2.96
N ALA A 341 -33.52 4.41 2.35
CA ALA A 341 -32.94 5.60 2.98
C ALA A 341 -33.67 5.99 4.28
N ASP A 342 -35.01 6.06 4.24
CA ASP A 342 -35.86 6.38 5.39
C ASP A 342 -35.70 5.33 6.51
N LYS A 343 -35.58 4.05 6.13
CA LYS A 343 -35.30 2.93 7.04
C LYS A 343 -33.91 3.04 7.66
N HIS A 344 -32.88 3.40 6.90
CA HIS A 344 -31.50 3.52 7.39
C HIS A 344 -31.35 4.73 8.34
N ALA A 345 -32.02 5.84 8.05
CA ALA A 345 -32.07 7.01 8.93
C ALA A 345 -32.81 6.77 10.27
N THR A 346 -33.55 5.67 10.41
CA THR A 346 -34.36 5.35 11.61
C THR A 346 -34.00 4.02 12.28
N ALA A 347 -33.04 3.27 11.73
CA ALA A 347 -32.56 2.01 12.29
C ALA A 347 -31.53 2.23 13.43
N PRO A 348 -31.30 1.21 14.28
CA PRO A 348 -30.08 1.12 15.09
C PRO A 348 -28.82 1.27 14.23
N THR A 349 -27.80 1.89 14.82
CA THR A 349 -26.58 2.37 14.17
C THR A 349 -25.45 1.34 14.20
N LEU A 350 -24.40 1.57 13.41
CA LEU A 350 -23.19 0.77 13.46
C LEU A 350 -22.41 0.95 14.77
N ALA A 351 -22.51 2.12 15.41
CA ALA A 351 -22.03 2.34 16.78
C ALA A 351 -22.74 1.46 17.84
N GLU A 352 -23.99 1.06 17.61
CA GLU A 352 -24.75 0.14 18.49
C GLU A 352 -24.41 -1.36 18.25
N ASN A 353 -23.64 -1.70 17.21
CA ASN A 353 -23.20 -3.07 16.95
C ASN A 353 -21.95 -3.39 17.79
N THR A 354 -22.10 -4.18 18.85
CA THR A 354 -21.00 -4.47 19.79
C THR A 354 -19.78 -5.06 19.09
N ALA A 355 -19.96 -5.98 18.12
CA ALA A 355 -18.83 -6.57 17.40
C ALA A 355 -18.04 -5.53 16.60
N PHE A 356 -18.70 -4.53 16.03
CA PHE A 356 -18.04 -3.39 15.39
C PHE A 356 -17.33 -2.51 16.43
N SER A 357 -18.05 -2.10 17.48
CA SER A 357 -17.56 -1.12 18.46
C SER A 357 -16.44 -1.66 19.35
N ASP A 358 -16.45 -2.95 19.70
CA ASP A 358 -15.37 -3.63 20.41
C ASP A 358 -14.08 -3.66 19.56
N ASP A 359 -14.21 -3.98 18.26
CA ASP A 359 -13.07 -4.05 17.33
C ASP A 359 -12.52 -2.64 17.00
N PHE A 360 -13.38 -1.65 16.76
CA PHE A 360 -12.97 -0.25 16.54
C PHE A 360 -12.35 0.40 17.78
N THR A 361 -12.81 0.04 18.98
CA THR A 361 -12.16 0.47 20.24
C THR A 361 -10.77 -0.12 20.35
N ALA A 362 -10.60 -1.40 20.02
CA ALA A 362 -9.31 -2.09 20.04
C ALA A 362 -8.32 -1.59 18.96
N LEU A 363 -8.81 -1.00 17.85
CA LEU A 363 -7.98 -0.37 16.82
C LEU A 363 -7.21 0.87 17.35
N ASN A 364 -7.73 1.55 18.37
CA ASN A 364 -7.15 2.75 18.98
C ASN A 364 -6.80 3.87 17.96
N GLY A 365 -7.83 4.36 17.24
CA GLY A 365 -7.76 5.59 16.43
C GLY A 365 -8.12 5.41 14.95
N ASP A 366 -9.06 6.23 14.46
CA ASP A 366 -9.73 6.06 13.16
C ASP A 366 -8.87 6.31 11.90
N GLY A 367 -7.70 6.96 12.03
CA GLY A 367 -6.86 7.37 10.89
C GLY A 367 -7.54 8.37 9.93
N VAL A 368 -6.93 8.57 8.75
CA VAL A 368 -7.57 9.28 7.62
C VAL A 368 -8.56 8.38 6.88
N LEU A 369 -8.33 7.07 6.95
CA LEU A 369 -9.23 6.04 6.48
C LEU A 369 -9.21 4.90 7.49
N SER A 370 -10.37 4.28 7.73
CA SER A 370 -10.49 3.05 8.49
C SER A 370 -11.56 2.14 7.92
N PHE A 371 -11.49 0.86 8.22
CA PHE A 371 -12.39 -0.16 7.68
C PHE A 371 -12.67 -1.25 8.71
N TRP A 372 -13.81 -1.90 8.57
CA TRP A 372 -14.18 -3.11 9.32
C TRP A 372 -14.92 -4.08 8.41
N ALA A 373 -14.71 -5.39 8.57
CA ALA A 373 -15.33 -6.43 7.76
C ALA A 373 -15.58 -7.70 8.59
N ASP A 374 -16.76 -8.29 8.41
CA ASP A 374 -17.16 -9.58 8.97
C ASP A 374 -17.14 -10.63 7.86
N PHE A 375 -16.09 -11.46 7.83
CA PHE A 375 -15.86 -12.38 6.71
C PHE A 375 -16.95 -13.46 6.61
N GLY A 376 -17.49 -13.93 7.73
CA GLY A 376 -18.60 -14.87 7.76
C GLY A 376 -19.82 -14.31 7.02
N LYS A 377 -20.29 -13.12 7.43
CA LYS A 377 -21.45 -12.48 6.82
C LYS A 377 -21.21 -12.06 5.37
N LEU A 378 -19.98 -11.73 4.99
CA LEU A 378 -19.62 -11.47 3.58
C LEU A 378 -19.70 -12.73 2.71
N MET A 379 -19.27 -13.89 3.23
CA MET A 379 -19.42 -15.18 2.53
C MET A 379 -20.89 -15.63 2.45
N ASP A 380 -21.67 -15.47 3.52
CA ASP A 380 -23.12 -15.71 3.52
C ASP A 380 -23.85 -14.88 2.45
N LEU A 381 -23.46 -13.60 2.29
CA LEU A 381 -24.02 -12.72 1.27
C LEU A 381 -23.59 -13.13 -0.15
N ALA A 382 -22.34 -13.55 -0.33
CA ALA A 382 -21.81 -13.94 -1.63
C ALA A 382 -22.45 -15.22 -2.20
N LYS A 383 -23.11 -16.05 -1.37
CA LYS A 383 -23.76 -17.31 -1.75
C LYS A 383 -22.84 -18.27 -2.52
N ALA A 384 -21.53 -18.18 -2.28
CA ALA A 384 -20.53 -18.89 -3.04
C ALA A 384 -20.65 -20.42 -2.81
N GLU A 385 -20.74 -21.19 -3.89
CA GLU A 385 -20.54 -22.64 -3.84
C GLU A 385 -19.04 -22.92 -3.61
N ILE A 386 -18.62 -22.84 -2.35
CA ILE A 386 -17.25 -23.10 -1.92
C ILE A 386 -16.91 -24.58 -2.22
N PRO A 387 -15.89 -24.87 -3.05
CA PRO A 387 -15.45 -26.24 -3.29
C PRO A 387 -15.09 -26.95 -1.98
N ALA A 388 -15.39 -28.25 -1.88
CA ALA A 388 -15.12 -29.02 -0.66
C ALA A 388 -13.64 -28.99 -0.22
N GLU A 389 -12.72 -28.80 -1.17
CA GLU A 389 -11.28 -28.61 -0.97
C GLU A 389 -10.92 -27.29 -0.27
N GLN A 390 -11.73 -26.25 -0.45
CA GLN A 390 -11.54 -24.92 0.15
C GLN A 390 -12.26 -24.73 1.49
N GLN A 391 -13.22 -25.61 1.83
CA GLN A 391 -13.95 -25.50 3.10
C GLN A 391 -13.06 -25.53 4.35
N PRO A 392 -11.94 -26.30 4.43
CA PRO A 392 -11.02 -26.21 5.57
C PRO A 392 -10.34 -24.84 5.76
N LEU A 393 -10.29 -24.01 4.71
CA LEU A 393 -9.80 -22.62 4.77
C LEU A 393 -10.93 -21.66 5.15
N VAL A 394 -12.14 -21.85 4.60
CA VAL A 394 -13.33 -21.09 5.01
C VAL A 394 -13.66 -21.31 6.49
N ASP A 395 -13.53 -22.54 7.00
CA ASP A 395 -13.72 -22.87 8.41
C ASP A 395 -12.77 -22.10 9.35
N GLN A 396 -11.62 -21.64 8.85
CA GLN A 396 -10.66 -20.81 9.61
C GLN A 396 -11.04 -19.32 9.64
N ILE A 397 -11.74 -18.82 8.62
CA ILE A 397 -12.06 -17.39 8.44
C ILE A 397 -13.55 -17.04 8.61
N LYS A 398 -14.46 -18.01 8.70
CA LYS A 398 -15.91 -17.77 8.85
C LYS A 398 -16.32 -17.02 10.13
N ASN A 399 -15.48 -17.04 11.16
CA ASN A 399 -15.66 -16.26 12.38
C ASN A 399 -14.76 -15.01 12.42
N ALA A 400 -13.91 -14.82 11.40
CA ALA A 400 -12.92 -13.77 11.38
C ALA A 400 -13.58 -12.40 11.11
N ARG A 401 -13.14 -11.40 11.87
CA ARG A 401 -13.44 -9.99 11.64
C ARG A 401 -12.13 -9.23 11.52
N LEU A 402 -12.03 -8.38 10.51
CA LEU A 402 -10.87 -7.52 10.26
C LEU A 402 -11.28 -6.08 10.54
N VAL A 403 -10.44 -5.36 11.27
CA VAL A 403 -10.53 -3.90 11.44
C VAL A 403 -9.16 -3.28 11.16
N GLY A 404 -9.11 -2.09 10.57
CA GLY A 404 -7.85 -1.41 10.28
C GLY A 404 -7.98 0.09 10.00
N ALA A 405 -6.87 0.80 10.08
CA ALA A 405 -6.73 2.23 9.79
C ALA A 405 -5.45 2.52 8.99
N LEU A 406 -5.55 3.49 8.08
CA LEU A 406 -4.43 4.16 7.41
C LEU A 406 -4.14 5.48 8.13
N ARG A 407 -2.90 5.64 8.59
CA ARG A 407 -2.40 6.75 9.42
C ARG A 407 -1.14 7.34 8.79
N PHE A 408 -0.88 8.62 9.07
CA PHE A 408 0.29 9.34 8.55
C PHE A 408 1.03 10.09 9.66
N ASP A 409 2.36 9.89 9.70
CA ASP A 409 3.32 10.71 10.43
C ASP A 409 4.25 11.45 9.44
N SER A 410 4.93 12.49 9.92
CA SER A 410 5.98 13.21 9.18
C SER A 410 7.10 12.32 8.59
N SER A 411 7.31 11.13 9.17
CA SER A 411 8.37 10.18 8.84
C SER A 411 7.88 8.83 8.28
N PHE A 412 6.60 8.49 8.38
CA PHE A 412 6.05 7.24 7.85
C PHE A 412 4.55 7.29 7.51
N ALA A 413 4.12 6.38 6.64
CA ALA A 413 2.72 6.01 6.46
C ALA A 413 2.50 4.62 7.09
N GLU A 414 1.44 4.45 7.88
CA GLU A 414 1.13 3.22 8.61
C GLU A 414 -0.26 2.68 8.22
N LEU A 415 -0.31 1.43 7.78
CA LEU A 415 -1.52 0.63 7.75
C LEU A 415 -1.48 -0.34 8.92
N THR A 416 -2.37 -0.18 9.90
CA THR A 416 -2.42 -1.01 11.11
C THR A 416 -3.84 -1.50 11.38
N GLY A 417 -3.98 -2.62 12.08
CA GLY A 417 -5.28 -3.22 12.36
C GLY A 417 -5.20 -4.45 13.25
N LEU A 418 -6.34 -5.12 13.43
CA LEU A 418 -6.38 -6.48 13.97
C LEU A 418 -7.38 -7.38 13.25
N ILE A 419 -7.12 -8.68 13.32
CA ILE A 419 -7.99 -9.77 12.88
C ILE A 419 -8.40 -10.55 14.13
N ARG A 420 -9.69 -10.58 14.46
CA ARG A 420 -10.26 -11.33 15.60
C ARG A 420 -11.02 -12.55 15.10
N GLY A 421 -10.95 -13.68 15.79
CA GLY A 421 -11.77 -14.87 15.52
C GLY A 421 -11.25 -15.76 14.38
N TYR A 422 -10.00 -15.55 13.94
CA TYR A 422 -9.31 -16.43 13.00
C TYR A 422 -8.80 -17.68 13.73
N SER A 423 -9.16 -18.88 13.25
CA SER A 423 -8.82 -20.16 13.90
C SER A 423 -7.77 -21.00 13.17
N GLY A 424 -7.20 -20.50 12.08
CA GLY A 424 -6.11 -21.15 11.35
C GLY A 424 -4.72 -20.99 11.98
N GLY A 425 -4.60 -20.16 13.02
CA GLY A 425 -3.35 -19.93 13.73
C GLY A 425 -2.81 -21.14 14.50
N VAL A 426 -1.62 -20.95 15.06
CA VAL A 426 -1.01 -21.83 16.08
C VAL A 426 -1.45 -21.38 17.47
N GLU A 427 -1.26 -22.22 18.49
CA GLU A 427 -1.85 -22.05 19.83
C GLU A 427 -0.77 -22.02 20.92
N GLY A 428 -0.99 -21.22 21.97
CA GLY A 428 -0.08 -21.09 23.12
C GLY A 428 1.12 -20.16 22.86
N ASP A 429 2.06 -20.16 23.81
CA ASP A 429 3.17 -19.21 23.86
C ASP A 429 4.14 -19.39 22.68
N LEU A 430 4.08 -18.45 21.73
CA LEU A 430 5.01 -18.37 20.59
C LEU A 430 6.31 -17.67 21.00
N VAL A 431 7.42 -18.04 20.35
CA VAL A 431 8.71 -17.34 20.52
C VAL A 431 8.67 -16.06 19.70
N THR A 432 9.08 -14.92 20.27
CA THR A 432 9.12 -13.65 19.52
C THR A 432 9.93 -13.77 18.22
N ALA A 433 9.38 -13.26 17.12
CA ALA A 433 10.03 -13.02 15.84
C ALA A 433 10.98 -11.80 15.91
N ASP A 434 11.90 -11.85 16.88
CA ASP A 434 12.67 -10.71 17.35
C ASP A 434 13.84 -10.35 16.41
N LEU A 435 13.53 -9.51 15.42
CA LEU A 435 14.52 -8.93 14.51
C LEU A 435 15.47 -7.92 15.21
N SER A 436 15.17 -7.44 16.42
CA SER A 436 15.98 -6.39 17.07
C SER A 436 17.40 -6.87 17.41
N LYS A 437 17.56 -8.17 17.69
CA LYS A 437 18.84 -8.81 18.01
C LYS A 437 19.69 -9.18 16.77
N LEU A 438 19.30 -8.75 15.56
CA LEU A 438 20.10 -8.93 14.36
C LEU A 438 21.26 -7.91 14.28
N PRO A 439 22.30 -8.15 13.46
CA PRO A 439 23.36 -7.17 13.23
C PRO A 439 22.81 -5.85 12.68
N ALA A 440 23.30 -4.71 13.15
CA ALA A 440 22.87 -3.38 12.69
C ALA A 440 23.10 -3.14 11.19
N SER A 441 24.00 -3.90 10.57
CA SER A 441 24.29 -3.92 9.14
C SER A 441 23.24 -4.66 8.29
N THR A 442 22.26 -5.35 8.90
CA THR A 442 21.15 -6.02 8.20
C THR A 442 20.46 -5.06 7.23
N ALA A 443 20.43 -5.43 5.94
CA ALA A 443 19.74 -4.71 4.86
C ALA A 443 18.27 -5.14 4.73
N GLY A 444 17.97 -6.39 5.04
CA GLY A 444 16.59 -6.87 5.15
C GLY A 444 16.51 -8.21 5.85
N ALA A 445 15.39 -8.47 6.50
CA ALA A 445 15.14 -9.72 7.20
C ALA A 445 13.64 -10.04 7.28
N ILE A 446 13.31 -11.33 7.39
CA ILE A 446 11.99 -11.85 7.71
C ILE A 446 12.11 -12.85 8.84
N SER A 447 11.23 -12.78 9.83
CA SER A 447 11.18 -13.71 10.97
C SER A 447 9.76 -14.22 11.17
N VAL A 448 9.62 -15.53 11.39
CA VAL A 448 8.32 -16.22 11.49
C VAL A 448 8.36 -17.19 12.67
N SER A 449 7.41 -17.05 13.59
CA SER A 449 7.25 -17.93 14.76
C SER A 449 6.29 -19.10 14.49
N GLY A 450 6.42 -20.16 15.30
CA GLY A 450 5.51 -21.30 15.33
C GLY A 450 5.53 -22.18 14.09
N LEU A 451 6.57 -22.11 13.24
CA LEU A 451 6.65 -22.94 12.04
C LEU A 451 6.75 -24.44 12.36
N ASP A 452 7.42 -24.81 13.46
CA ASP A 452 7.44 -26.17 14.01
C ASP A 452 6.03 -26.69 14.35
N GLN A 453 5.22 -25.86 15.00
CA GLN A 453 3.83 -26.15 15.30
C GLN A 453 2.97 -26.19 14.03
N MET A 454 3.12 -25.21 13.13
CA MET A 454 2.33 -25.08 11.90
C MET A 454 2.56 -26.27 10.96
N VAL A 455 3.82 -26.66 10.72
CA VAL A 455 4.12 -27.82 9.88
C VAL A 455 3.61 -29.11 10.52
N THR A 456 3.67 -29.24 11.85
CA THR A 456 3.17 -30.44 12.56
C THR A 456 1.64 -30.50 12.57
N LYS A 457 0.95 -29.38 12.83
CA LYS A 457 -0.52 -29.25 12.88
C LYS A 457 -1.15 -29.52 11.51
N PHE A 458 -0.53 -29.03 10.43
CA PHE A 458 -1.12 -29.08 9.09
C PHE A 458 -0.47 -30.09 8.13
N TRP A 459 0.52 -30.88 8.55
CA TRP A 459 1.21 -31.87 7.68
C TRP A 459 0.24 -32.77 6.90
N SER A 460 -0.77 -33.34 7.57
CA SER A 460 -1.73 -34.25 6.94
C SER A 460 -2.68 -33.58 5.93
N THR A 461 -2.71 -32.24 5.90
CA THR A 461 -3.39 -31.45 4.87
C THR A 461 -2.42 -31.21 3.71
N TYR A 462 -1.20 -30.74 3.98
CA TYR A 462 -0.17 -30.52 2.95
C TYR A 462 0.14 -31.80 2.17
N GLU A 463 0.27 -32.95 2.83
CA GLU A 463 0.52 -34.25 2.18
C GLU A 463 -0.63 -34.64 1.22
N LYS A 464 -1.89 -34.32 1.55
CA LYS A 464 -3.04 -34.52 0.65
C LYS A 464 -2.99 -33.56 -0.53
N THR A 465 -2.74 -32.27 -0.30
CA THR A 465 -2.64 -31.25 -1.36
C THR A 465 -1.52 -31.58 -2.34
N ILE A 466 -0.35 -31.99 -1.85
CA ILE A 466 0.78 -32.45 -2.67
C ILE A 466 0.38 -33.70 -3.48
N THR A 467 -0.22 -34.71 -2.83
CA THR A 467 -0.67 -35.94 -3.51
C THR A 467 -1.74 -35.68 -4.58
N ALA A 468 -2.61 -34.69 -4.37
CA ALA A 468 -3.65 -34.30 -5.32
C ALA A 468 -3.09 -33.52 -6.52
N ALA A 469 -2.08 -32.68 -6.30
CA ALA A 469 -1.40 -31.94 -7.37
C ALA A 469 -0.47 -32.83 -8.20
N ASP A 470 0.31 -33.71 -7.55
CA ASP A 470 1.20 -34.67 -8.19
C ASP A 470 1.36 -35.95 -7.33
N PRO A 471 0.72 -37.08 -7.72
CA PRO A 471 0.90 -38.37 -7.05
C PRO A 471 2.33 -38.92 -7.06
N THR A 472 3.21 -38.41 -7.93
CA THR A 472 4.64 -38.79 -7.97
C THR A 472 5.47 -38.02 -6.94
N ALA A 473 5.07 -36.80 -6.56
CA ALA A 473 5.70 -36.03 -5.50
C ALA A 473 5.65 -36.76 -4.15
N THR A 474 4.52 -37.42 -3.83
CA THR A 474 4.40 -38.26 -2.62
C THR A 474 5.36 -39.44 -2.64
N GLN A 475 5.60 -40.05 -3.81
CA GLN A 475 6.58 -41.14 -3.95
C GLN A 475 8.03 -40.63 -3.81
N MET A 476 8.34 -39.46 -4.37
CA MET A 476 9.65 -38.81 -4.18
C MET A 476 9.89 -38.41 -2.72
N ILE A 477 8.86 -37.91 -2.02
CA ILE A 477 8.90 -37.59 -0.59
C ILE A 477 9.17 -38.85 0.25
N GLU A 478 8.48 -39.96 0.00
CA GLU A 478 8.74 -41.23 0.71
C GLU A 478 10.12 -41.82 0.41
N GLN A 479 10.57 -41.77 -0.84
CA GLN A 479 11.93 -42.17 -1.21
C GLN A 479 12.99 -41.30 -0.50
N PHE A 480 12.76 -39.98 -0.41
CA PHE A 480 13.64 -39.07 0.32
C PHE A 480 13.67 -39.36 1.83
N LYS A 481 12.52 -39.56 2.49
CA LYS A 481 12.44 -39.97 3.91
C LYS A 481 13.29 -41.24 4.16
N GLN A 482 13.17 -42.23 3.28
CA GLN A 482 13.87 -43.52 3.38
C GLN A 482 15.38 -43.40 3.09
N GLN A 483 15.79 -42.65 2.07
CA GLN A 483 17.20 -42.47 1.71
C GLN A 483 17.96 -41.57 2.68
N ALA A 484 17.35 -40.46 3.11
CA ALA A 484 17.97 -39.52 4.05
C ALA A 484 17.91 -40.00 5.50
N GLY A 485 17.01 -40.93 5.83
CA GLY A 485 16.72 -41.35 7.20
C GLY A 485 16.12 -40.19 8.02
N ILE A 486 15.07 -39.56 7.47
CA ILE A 486 14.43 -38.34 8.00
C ILE A 486 12.94 -38.59 8.29
N GLN A 487 12.48 -38.16 9.47
CA GLN A 487 11.12 -38.33 9.96
C GLN A 487 10.30 -37.04 9.84
N ILE A 488 9.69 -36.82 8.68
CA ILE A 488 8.80 -35.68 8.43
C ILE A 488 7.39 -36.01 9.00
N PRO A 489 6.72 -35.10 9.75
CA PRO A 489 7.05 -33.68 9.94
C PRO A 489 8.08 -33.35 11.04
N GLY A 490 8.38 -34.23 12.00
CA GLY A 490 9.20 -33.87 13.18
C GLY A 490 10.61 -33.33 12.90
N ASP A 491 11.32 -33.92 11.95
CA ASP A 491 12.65 -33.43 11.52
C ASP A 491 12.54 -32.13 10.71
N LEU A 492 11.45 -31.95 9.95
CA LEU A 492 11.18 -30.69 9.23
C LEU A 492 10.81 -29.57 10.20
N ALA A 493 10.02 -29.87 11.24
CA ALA A 493 9.74 -28.97 12.35
C ALA A 493 11.03 -28.58 13.10
N THR A 494 11.99 -29.50 13.22
CA THR A 494 13.32 -29.22 13.78
C THR A 494 14.18 -28.33 12.86
N LEU A 495 14.06 -28.48 11.53
CA LEU A 495 14.75 -27.66 10.52
C LEU A 495 14.06 -26.32 10.20
N LEU A 496 12.85 -26.08 10.68
CA LEU A 496 12.19 -24.77 10.68
C LEU A 496 12.34 -24.08 12.05
N GLY A 497 12.27 -24.85 13.13
CA GLY A 497 12.35 -24.35 14.50
C GLY A 497 11.08 -23.65 14.99
N LYS A 498 11.12 -23.25 16.26
CA LYS A 498 10.10 -22.41 16.90
C LYS A 498 10.07 -20.99 16.34
N ASN A 499 11.20 -20.53 15.83
CA ASN A 499 11.33 -19.34 15.04
C ASN A 499 12.34 -19.60 13.92
N LEU A 500 12.00 -19.17 12.70
CA LEU A 500 12.92 -19.07 11.57
C LEU A 500 13.08 -17.60 11.21
N THR A 501 14.32 -17.12 11.23
CA THR A 501 14.69 -15.80 10.73
C THR A 501 15.62 -15.94 9.52
N VAL A 502 15.28 -15.30 8.40
CA VAL A 502 16.15 -15.12 7.23
C VAL A 502 16.67 -13.69 7.27
N ALA A 503 17.98 -13.48 7.14
CA ALA A 503 18.60 -12.15 7.18
C ALA A 503 19.62 -11.97 6.05
N VAL A 504 19.62 -10.78 5.46
CA VAL A 504 20.55 -10.31 4.43
C VAL A 504 21.36 -9.15 4.99
N ASP A 505 22.69 -9.24 4.96
CA ASP A 505 23.58 -8.16 5.37
C ASP A 505 23.77 -7.15 4.22
N SER A 506 23.98 -5.86 4.54
CA SER A 506 24.43 -4.85 3.57
C SER A 506 25.91 -5.03 3.20
N GLU A 507 26.71 -5.54 4.13
CA GLU A 507 28.10 -5.90 3.90
C GLU A 507 28.16 -7.11 2.95
N GLY A 508 28.76 -6.93 1.76
CA GLY A 508 28.94 -8.00 0.79
C GLY A 508 27.84 -8.14 -0.27
N LEU A 509 26.86 -7.24 -0.33
CA LEU A 509 25.85 -7.22 -1.42
C LEU A 509 26.45 -7.05 -2.82
N ASP A 510 27.67 -6.51 -2.94
CA ASP A 510 28.41 -6.37 -4.22
C ASP A 510 29.21 -7.63 -4.61
N GLY A 511 29.17 -8.69 -3.80
CA GLY A 511 29.87 -9.96 -4.05
C GLY A 511 29.12 -10.90 -4.99
N GLU A 512 29.82 -11.89 -5.54
CA GLU A 512 29.22 -12.94 -6.41
C GLU A 512 28.13 -13.75 -5.70
N MET A 513 28.21 -13.85 -4.37
CA MET A 513 27.10 -14.27 -3.50
C MET A 513 26.95 -13.26 -2.36
N PRO A 514 25.75 -12.67 -2.13
CA PRO A 514 25.52 -11.78 -1.00
C PRO A 514 25.55 -12.53 0.34
N ASN A 515 25.85 -11.81 1.42
CA ASN A 515 25.78 -12.36 2.78
C ASN A 515 24.32 -12.59 3.20
N VAL A 516 23.82 -13.79 2.91
CA VAL A 516 22.51 -14.30 3.34
C VAL A 516 22.69 -15.40 4.40
N GLY A 517 21.81 -15.43 5.39
CA GLY A 517 21.81 -16.42 6.46
C GLY A 517 20.44 -16.71 7.05
N LEU A 518 20.36 -17.87 7.70
CA LEU A 518 19.22 -18.41 8.42
C LEU A 518 19.61 -18.52 9.90
N ARG A 519 18.74 -18.05 10.81
CA ARG A 519 18.88 -18.15 12.27
C ARG A 519 17.62 -18.83 12.81
N LEU A 520 17.78 -19.96 13.48
CA LEU A 520 16.70 -20.87 13.86
C LEU A 520 16.69 -21.10 15.37
N THR A 521 15.56 -20.85 16.04
CA THR A 521 15.37 -21.24 17.45
C THR A 521 14.92 -22.71 17.51
N THR A 522 15.84 -23.62 17.77
CA THR A 522 15.64 -25.08 17.63
C THR A 522 16.64 -25.86 18.50
N ASP A 523 16.63 -27.19 18.43
CA ASP A 523 17.71 -28.03 18.97
C ASP A 523 18.91 -27.99 17.99
N PRO A 524 20.03 -27.31 18.34
CA PRO A 524 21.10 -27.08 17.35
C PRO A 524 21.85 -28.35 16.99
N ALA A 525 21.96 -29.32 17.91
CA ALA A 525 22.61 -30.59 17.66
C ALA A 525 21.80 -31.45 16.70
N LYS A 526 20.46 -31.49 16.85
CA LYS A 526 19.59 -32.15 15.87
C LYS A 526 19.57 -31.42 14.53
N ALA A 527 19.40 -30.10 14.52
CA ALA A 527 19.33 -29.32 13.28
C ALA A 527 20.61 -29.45 12.45
N GLN A 528 21.79 -29.36 13.09
CA GLN A 528 23.07 -29.62 12.44
C GLN A 528 23.16 -31.05 11.89
N ALA A 529 22.84 -32.07 12.69
CA ALA A 529 22.89 -33.47 12.24
C ALA A 529 21.91 -33.78 11.09
N LEU A 530 20.76 -33.09 11.04
CA LEU A 530 19.80 -33.19 9.93
C LEU A 530 20.32 -32.51 8.66
N LEU A 531 20.92 -31.32 8.74
CA LEU A 531 21.58 -30.72 7.58
C LEU A 531 22.77 -31.55 7.09
N ASP A 532 23.59 -32.10 7.99
CA ASP A 532 24.75 -32.92 7.61
C ASP A 532 24.32 -34.21 6.87
N LYS A 533 23.17 -34.82 7.25
CA LYS A 533 22.54 -35.90 6.45
C LYS A 533 22.14 -35.44 5.05
N ILE A 534 21.46 -34.30 4.93
CA ILE A 534 20.94 -33.78 3.65
C ILE A 534 22.10 -33.40 2.72
N GLN A 535 23.10 -32.68 3.22
CA GLN A 535 24.30 -32.30 2.47
C GLN A 535 25.07 -33.55 2.00
N LYS A 536 25.16 -34.58 2.86
CA LYS A 536 25.74 -35.87 2.45
C LYS A 536 24.92 -36.53 1.34
N LEU A 537 23.59 -36.67 1.47
CA LEU A 537 22.76 -37.32 0.46
C LEU A 537 22.87 -36.63 -0.91
N LEU A 538 22.90 -35.30 -0.94
CA LEU A 538 23.11 -34.52 -2.16
C LEU A 538 24.51 -34.78 -2.76
N THR A 539 25.56 -34.81 -1.94
CA THR A 539 26.94 -35.08 -2.37
C THR A 539 27.10 -36.50 -2.89
N ASP A 540 26.56 -37.50 -2.19
CA ASP A 540 26.53 -38.91 -2.61
C ASP A 540 25.71 -39.10 -3.89
N SER A 541 24.75 -38.21 -4.17
CA SER A 541 23.98 -38.12 -5.43
C SER A 541 24.69 -37.32 -6.54
N GLY A 542 25.96 -36.93 -6.33
CA GLY A 542 26.77 -36.19 -7.30
C GLY A 542 26.40 -34.71 -7.46
N GLN A 543 25.55 -34.14 -6.60
CA GLN A 543 25.26 -32.70 -6.60
C GLN A 543 26.39 -31.94 -5.90
N GLN A 544 26.79 -30.80 -6.47
CA GLN A 544 27.72 -29.88 -5.79
C GLN A 544 26.97 -29.06 -4.75
N VAL A 545 27.25 -29.32 -3.48
CA VAL A 545 26.69 -28.56 -2.35
C VAL A 545 27.68 -27.45 -1.96
N PRO A 546 27.30 -26.16 -2.00
CA PRO A 546 28.14 -25.08 -1.49
C PRO A 546 28.52 -25.31 -0.03
N GLN A 547 29.71 -24.87 0.37
CA GLN A 547 30.06 -24.83 1.78
C GLN A 547 29.37 -23.62 2.42
N PHE A 548 28.58 -23.90 3.46
CA PHE A 548 27.89 -22.88 4.25
C PHE A 548 28.51 -22.84 5.64
N GLY A 549 28.70 -21.63 6.17
CA GLY A 549 29.08 -21.46 7.57
C GLY A 549 27.97 -21.93 8.49
N LYS A 550 28.34 -22.63 9.58
CA LYS A 550 27.40 -23.21 10.56
C LYS A 550 27.83 -22.82 11.97
N VAL A 551 26.91 -22.31 12.77
CA VAL A 551 27.15 -21.96 14.19
C VAL A 551 26.00 -22.47 15.05
N SER A 552 26.33 -22.96 16.24
CA SER A 552 25.40 -23.58 17.19
C SER A 552 25.64 -22.99 18.58
N GLY A 553 24.60 -22.48 19.26
CA GLY A 553 24.71 -21.96 20.63
C GLY A 553 23.35 -21.61 21.23
N ASP A 554 23.17 -21.86 22.54
CA ASP A 554 22.05 -21.38 23.37
C ASP A 554 20.64 -21.54 22.78
N GLY A 555 20.35 -22.70 22.18
CA GLY A 555 19.04 -23.00 21.56
C GLY A 555 18.83 -22.32 20.20
N VAL A 556 19.88 -21.76 19.62
CA VAL A 556 19.94 -21.19 18.27
C VAL A 556 20.89 -22.02 17.41
N PHE A 557 20.48 -22.23 16.16
CA PHE A 557 21.32 -22.75 15.09
C PHE A 557 21.33 -21.76 13.93
N THR A 558 22.51 -21.44 13.41
CA THR A 558 22.70 -20.41 12.39
C THR A 558 23.47 -20.98 11.20
N VAL A 559 22.99 -20.72 9.99
CA VAL A 559 23.60 -21.18 8.73
C VAL A 559 23.70 -19.99 7.78
N ALA A 560 24.86 -19.74 7.19
CA ALA A 560 25.02 -18.63 6.24
C ALA A 560 25.96 -18.95 5.08
N THR A 561 25.92 -18.08 4.07
CA THR A 561 26.81 -18.09 2.89
C THR A 561 28.30 -17.98 3.23
N THR A 562 28.67 -17.49 4.41
CA THR A 562 30.07 -17.45 4.91
C THR A 562 30.15 -17.79 6.41
N ASP A 563 31.26 -18.37 6.87
CA ASP A 563 31.52 -18.60 8.31
C ASP A 563 31.49 -17.30 9.12
N ALA A 564 32.03 -16.22 8.54
CA ALA A 564 32.06 -14.91 9.17
C ALA A 564 30.64 -14.36 9.42
N TYR A 565 29.74 -14.47 8.43
CA TYR A 565 28.36 -14.03 8.60
C TYR A 565 27.54 -15.00 9.46
N ALA A 566 27.78 -16.31 9.37
CA ALA A 566 27.13 -17.29 10.26
C ALA A 566 27.45 -17.02 11.74
N LYS A 567 28.68 -16.60 12.04
CA LYS A 567 29.06 -16.14 13.38
C LYS A 567 28.36 -14.82 13.75
N LYS A 568 28.48 -13.80 12.91
CA LYS A 568 27.90 -12.45 13.13
C LYS A 568 26.38 -12.50 13.37
N LEU A 569 25.67 -13.40 12.69
CA LEU A 569 24.22 -13.61 12.79
C LEU A 569 23.80 -14.45 14.02
N ASN A 570 24.73 -15.21 14.62
CA ASN A 570 24.48 -15.98 15.84
C ASN A 570 24.76 -15.16 17.11
N GLU A 571 25.63 -14.15 17.04
CA GLU A 571 25.90 -13.20 18.12
C GLU A 571 24.70 -12.24 18.33
N GLU A 572 24.60 -11.60 19.51
CA GLU A 572 23.54 -10.63 19.79
C GLU A 572 23.89 -9.27 19.14
N GLY A 573 23.12 -8.91 18.11
CA GLY A 573 23.31 -7.68 17.35
C GLY A 573 22.45 -6.51 17.82
N THR A 574 22.73 -5.33 17.25
CA THR A 574 22.20 -4.03 17.67
C THR A 574 21.25 -3.38 16.65
N LEU A 575 20.58 -4.16 15.79
CA LEU A 575 19.58 -3.59 14.85
C LEU A 575 18.46 -2.86 15.61
N GLY A 576 18.09 -3.36 16.80
CA GLY A 576 17.16 -2.74 17.73
C GLY A 576 17.53 -1.33 18.20
N ASP A 577 18.81 -0.94 18.14
CA ASP A 577 19.24 0.42 18.48
C ASP A 577 18.99 1.43 17.34
N SER A 578 18.76 0.96 16.12
CA SER A 578 18.53 1.81 14.95
C SER A 578 17.15 2.49 15.00
N GLU A 579 17.12 3.82 14.92
CA GLU A 579 15.87 4.58 14.76
C GLU A 579 15.11 4.17 13.49
N THR A 580 15.79 3.79 12.40
CA THR A 580 15.13 3.26 11.19
C THR A 580 14.34 1.99 11.53
N PHE A 581 14.91 1.10 12.34
CA PHE A 581 14.26 -0.15 12.75
C PHE A 581 13.11 0.10 13.73
N LYS A 582 13.33 0.88 14.80
CA LYS A 582 12.31 1.21 15.82
C LYS A 582 11.09 1.90 15.21
N THR A 583 11.30 2.80 14.25
CA THR A 583 10.21 3.50 13.56
C THR A 583 9.49 2.58 12.57
N ALA A 584 10.19 1.66 11.89
CA ALA A 584 9.61 0.72 10.93
C ALA A 584 8.83 -0.42 11.58
N ILE A 585 9.34 -0.99 12.67
CA ILE A 585 8.74 -2.12 13.38
C ILE A 585 8.35 -1.67 14.80
N PRO A 586 7.14 -1.14 14.99
CA PRO A 586 6.61 -0.93 16.33
C PRO A 586 6.45 -2.27 17.05
N ASP A 587 6.72 -2.25 18.35
CA ASP A 587 6.55 -3.37 19.29
C ASP A 587 7.22 -4.70 18.86
N SER A 588 8.43 -4.63 18.30
CA SER A 588 9.20 -5.79 17.84
C SER A 588 9.44 -6.88 18.90
N GLY A 589 9.30 -6.55 20.19
CA GLY A 589 9.43 -7.50 21.31
C GLY A 589 8.26 -8.47 21.49
N ASN A 590 7.08 -8.15 20.94
CA ASN A 590 5.87 -8.98 20.99
C ASN A 590 5.50 -9.58 19.62
N ALA A 591 6.20 -9.20 18.55
CA ALA A 591 5.93 -9.69 17.20
C ALA A 591 6.07 -11.22 17.11
N THR A 592 5.10 -11.90 16.50
CA THR A 592 5.15 -13.33 16.15
C THR A 592 5.48 -13.55 14.67
N TYR A 593 5.39 -12.49 13.87
CA TYR A 593 5.89 -12.39 12.50
C TYR A 593 6.43 -10.97 12.26
N ALA A 594 7.54 -10.84 11.54
CA ALA A 594 8.13 -9.54 11.22
C ALA A 594 8.88 -9.56 9.87
N ILE A 595 8.81 -8.45 9.12
CA ILE A 595 9.68 -8.14 7.98
C ILE A 595 10.29 -6.76 8.19
N PHE A 596 11.61 -6.64 7.96
CA PHE A 596 12.31 -5.36 7.86
C PHE A 596 13.03 -5.28 6.51
N VAL A 597 12.98 -4.11 5.85
CA VAL A 597 13.84 -3.76 4.72
C VAL A 597 14.33 -2.33 4.89
N ASP A 598 15.64 -2.16 4.90
CA ASP A 598 16.35 -0.89 5.01
C ASP A 598 16.69 -0.44 3.57
N LEU A 599 15.93 0.52 3.03
CA LEU A 599 15.99 0.89 1.63
C LEU A 599 17.23 1.74 1.32
N ASP A 600 17.68 2.56 2.28
CA ASP A 600 18.95 3.30 2.21
C ASP A 600 20.13 2.32 1.96
N LYS A 601 20.16 1.18 2.66
CA LYS A 601 21.22 0.15 2.50
C LYS A 601 21.24 -0.56 1.14
N ILE A 602 20.14 -0.52 0.39
CA ILE A 602 20.02 -1.22 -0.92
C ILE A 602 19.76 -0.29 -2.11
N GLU A 603 19.81 1.04 -1.92
CA GLU A 603 19.44 2.04 -2.92
C GLU A 603 20.11 1.83 -4.29
N LYS A 604 21.39 1.43 -4.29
CA LYS A 604 22.19 1.19 -5.51
C LYS A 604 21.62 0.11 -6.43
N PHE A 605 20.83 -0.83 -5.91
CA PHE A 605 20.26 -1.94 -6.67
C PHE A 605 18.92 -1.60 -7.36
N TYR A 606 18.17 -0.62 -6.85
CA TYR A 606 16.88 -0.22 -7.44
C TYR A 606 16.89 1.20 -8.03
N LEU A 607 17.62 2.15 -7.45
CA LEU A 607 17.74 3.50 -8.05
C LEU A 607 18.53 3.48 -9.36
N SER A 608 19.34 2.46 -9.62
CA SER A 608 20.13 2.35 -10.87
C SER A 608 19.29 2.01 -12.11
N SER A 609 18.12 1.37 -11.95
CA SER A 609 17.18 1.06 -13.03
C SER A 609 16.05 2.09 -13.21
N LEU A 610 15.97 3.10 -12.33
CA LEU A 610 14.94 4.14 -12.34
C LEU A 610 15.49 5.48 -12.87
N GLU A 611 14.64 6.20 -13.60
CA GLU A 611 14.89 7.56 -14.12
C GLU A 611 13.80 8.54 -13.67
N GLY A 612 14.03 9.85 -13.94
CA GLY A 612 13.02 10.89 -13.77
C GLY A 612 12.37 10.96 -12.39
N ASP A 613 11.04 11.14 -12.38
CA ASP A 613 10.23 11.19 -11.17
C ASP A 613 10.26 9.88 -10.38
N ASP A 614 10.24 8.72 -11.05
CA ASP A 614 10.23 7.43 -10.36
C ASP A 614 11.50 7.21 -9.52
N LYS A 615 12.65 7.63 -10.05
CA LYS A 615 13.92 7.65 -9.30
C LYS A 615 13.85 8.58 -8.09
N ALA A 616 13.31 9.79 -8.26
CA ALA A 616 13.21 10.79 -7.20
C ALA A 616 12.23 10.37 -6.09
N ASN A 617 11.10 9.75 -6.47
CA ASN A 617 10.11 9.21 -5.54
C ASN A 617 10.66 8.00 -4.79
N ALA A 618 11.37 7.08 -5.47
CA ALA A 618 11.96 5.91 -4.83
C ALA A 618 13.11 6.28 -3.86
N ALA A 619 13.90 7.33 -4.16
CA ALA A 619 14.95 7.83 -3.27
C ALA A 619 14.40 8.57 -2.02
N ALA A 620 13.11 8.92 -1.99
CA ALA A 620 12.45 9.44 -0.81
C ALA A 620 12.00 8.34 0.18
N LEU A 621 12.13 7.05 -0.18
CA LEU A 621 11.79 5.91 0.67
C LEU A 621 13.02 5.48 1.49
N ARG A 622 12.84 5.32 2.80
CA ARG A 622 13.91 5.01 3.77
C ARG A 622 13.93 3.56 4.20
N ALA A 623 12.76 3.00 4.50
CA ALA A 623 12.60 1.61 4.93
C ALA A 623 11.15 1.12 4.80
N VAL A 624 10.96 -0.19 4.86
CA VAL A 624 9.66 -0.83 5.05
C VAL A 624 9.73 -1.75 6.27
N GLY A 625 8.71 -1.69 7.13
CA GLY A 625 8.53 -2.61 8.25
C GLY A 625 7.14 -3.24 8.21
N ILE A 626 7.07 -4.52 8.54
CA ILE A 626 5.82 -5.24 8.83
C ILE A 626 6.01 -5.96 10.16
N SER A 627 5.01 -5.92 11.03
CA SER A 627 4.89 -6.82 12.17
C SER A 627 3.46 -7.30 12.35
N SER A 628 3.30 -8.48 12.93
CA SER A 628 2.07 -8.90 13.57
C SER A 628 2.36 -9.62 14.88
N ALA A 629 1.46 -9.49 15.86
CA ALA A 629 1.51 -10.18 17.14
C ALA A 629 0.17 -10.89 17.38
N GLN A 630 0.21 -12.12 17.90
CA GLN A 630 -0.97 -12.95 18.18
C GLN A 630 -1.20 -13.02 19.70
N ASP A 631 -2.38 -12.60 20.14
CA ASP A 631 -2.89 -12.76 21.51
C ASP A 631 -4.24 -13.49 21.44
N GLY A 632 -4.27 -14.75 21.87
CA GLY A 632 -5.46 -15.61 21.82
C GLY A 632 -6.06 -15.74 20.42
N ASP A 633 -7.29 -15.24 20.26
CA ASP A 633 -8.05 -15.24 19.00
C ASP A 633 -7.78 -14.02 18.11
N THR A 634 -6.91 -13.10 18.57
CA THR A 634 -6.69 -11.77 17.99
C THR A 634 -5.27 -11.66 17.48
N THR A 635 -5.12 -11.29 16.21
CA THR A 635 -3.83 -10.99 15.57
C THR A 635 -3.79 -9.51 15.22
N THR A 636 -2.96 -8.73 15.91
CA THR A 636 -2.68 -7.32 15.56
C THR A 636 -1.64 -7.26 14.45
N PHE A 637 -1.65 -6.20 13.63
CA PHE A 637 -0.64 -5.97 12.60
C PHE A 637 -0.32 -4.49 12.38
N SER A 638 0.89 -4.22 11.89
CA SER A 638 1.32 -2.93 11.35
C SER A 638 2.17 -3.15 10.09
N LEU A 639 1.94 -2.33 9.07
CA LEU A 639 2.78 -2.13 7.89
C LEU A 639 3.16 -0.65 7.86
N ARG A 640 4.46 -0.36 7.88
CA ARG A 640 4.99 1.00 7.78
C ARG A 640 5.90 1.17 6.58
N VAL A 641 5.71 2.26 5.85
CA VAL A 641 6.64 2.74 4.83
C VAL A 641 7.23 4.05 5.35
N LEU A 642 8.55 4.10 5.51
CA LEU A 642 9.28 5.23 6.08
C LEU A 642 9.87 6.10 4.97
N PHE A 643 10.05 7.39 5.28
CA PHE A 643 10.44 8.41 4.31
C PHE A 643 11.62 9.26 4.80
N ASN A 644 12.50 9.64 3.87
CA ASN A 644 13.67 10.49 4.08
C ASN A 644 13.31 11.99 4.09
#